data_AF-A0A925WZZ6-F1
#
_entry.id   AF-A0A925WZZ6-F1
#
_cell.length_a   1.000
_cell.length_b   1.000
_cell.length_c   1.000
_cell.angle_alpha   90.00
_cell.angle_beta   90.00
_cell.angle_gamma   90.00
#
_symmetry.space_group_name_H-M   'P 1'
#
loop_
_entity.id
_entity.type
_entity.pdbx_description
1 polymer ?
#
loop_
_entity_poly.entity_id
_entity_poly.type
_entity_poly.pdbx_seq_one_letter_code
_entity_poly.pdbx_strand_id
1 'polypeptide(L)'
;MAALWSLFLFTAGLLAAYGIGRFLLPRSFFRNAVSVSPETTIFQVAAGMGGLAYLTLVFGLLRLANAAAFGVLLGILAGVGAVVAVRGPRGPKKQASAPANRPPWELGAAVALGLLALLTALAALAPPSVLEWDSLAYHLAVPKTYLAQGRIFYIPYDHHSNFPFTLEMLFLLMLGLGSVGAAKLFHWVCGALLVLSIYTFAARHIAPTDFGKRTGLVAALLAAGTPILLWEASIAYIDLSTALFTWLSLYALVNAAQSAFQDEGGAQKQNLAWLWVSALMMGFALGTKLTVLAFWGMLLVGVLGWHFVTTRRWAKETIPHAALWAGVSLLVGLPWYLKTWLYTGNPVYPFFYNLFGGRYWNAENAALYAGDQGRFGLGKTPVDLLLGPWQATMEPLTAFAAGRPFVFTEYTAFGLSPALLALFLAAPLLVGRRSLSRASVYLALFALGVYVFWFFLMQQTRYLIPAVPALAIVGAEALLHAWEERRRAVGVAGGLLIAASLVWSVYLTGTQLTAPALPFVLGQIAPADYPAQQQGRLGRAVQWINENTPKEAKVALFDEPRAYYLDRAYLWAQPNHAVGLLPWDTYRGPDDWLADFKRRGYTILLVNEANASPLSQSQRWYSLLSEAIADNKVTLAFETGGSRGVKVYQIP
;
A
#
# COMPACT_ATOMS: atom_id res chain seq x y z
N MET A 1 -23.45 -6.54 12.90
CA MET A 1 -22.58 -6.29 14.09
C MET A 1 -21.09 -6.15 13.74
N ALA A 2 -20.51 -7.01 12.89
CA ALA A 2 -19.08 -6.95 12.54
C ALA A 2 -18.61 -5.61 11.92
N ALA A 3 -19.40 -5.01 11.03
CA ALA A 3 -19.08 -3.70 10.43
C ALA A 3 -19.05 -2.57 11.49
N LEU A 4 -20.01 -2.54 12.41
CA LEU A 4 -20.05 -1.56 13.51
C LEU A 4 -18.85 -1.72 14.46
N TRP A 5 -18.49 -2.96 14.79
CA TRP A 5 -17.27 -3.23 15.58
C TRP A 5 -16.01 -2.73 14.87
N SER A 6 -15.92 -2.94 13.56
CA SER A 6 -14.81 -2.46 12.75
C SER A 6 -14.72 -0.93 12.74
N LEU A 7 -15.84 -0.23 12.61
CA LEU A 7 -15.89 1.23 12.68
C LEU A 7 -15.52 1.77 14.06
N PHE A 8 -15.96 1.10 15.13
CA PHE A 8 -15.57 1.45 16.50
C PHE A 8 -14.05 1.34 16.71
N LEU A 9 -13.46 0.19 16.37
CA LEU A 9 -12.02 -0.03 16.50
C LEU A 9 -11.20 0.91 15.62
N PHE A 10 -11.64 1.15 14.38
CA PHE A 10 -11.02 2.10 13.49
C PHE A 10 -11.04 3.53 14.08
N THR A 11 -12.18 3.95 14.63
CA THR A 11 -12.31 5.27 15.27
C THR A 11 -11.39 5.41 16.49
N ALA A 12 -11.34 4.39 17.35
CA ALA A 12 -10.39 4.35 18.47
C ALA A 12 -8.94 4.41 17.98
N GLY A 13 -8.61 3.67 16.92
CA GLY A 13 -7.32 3.68 16.24
C GLY A 13 -6.93 5.05 15.69
N LEU A 14 -7.86 5.77 15.06
CA LEU A 14 -7.63 7.13 14.59
C LEU A 14 -7.43 8.13 15.73
N LEU A 15 -8.15 7.99 16.83
CA LEU A 15 -7.94 8.83 18.01
C LEU A 15 -6.55 8.58 18.62
N ALA A 16 -6.15 7.31 18.74
CA ALA A 16 -4.81 6.93 19.18
C ALA A 16 -3.73 7.52 18.27
N ALA A 17 -3.87 7.35 16.95
CA ALA A 17 -2.97 7.95 15.97
C ALA A 17 -2.93 9.48 16.11
N TYR A 18 -4.07 10.16 16.19
CA TYR A 18 -4.11 11.61 16.38
C TYR A 18 -3.36 12.08 17.63
N GLY A 19 -3.56 11.38 18.77
CA GLY A 19 -2.89 11.67 20.02
C GLY A 19 -1.37 11.52 19.93
N ILE A 20 -0.90 10.37 19.43
CA ILE A 20 0.54 10.10 19.20
C ILE A 20 1.12 11.12 18.22
N GLY A 21 0.40 11.39 17.14
CA GLY A 21 0.76 12.35 16.11
C GLY A 21 1.02 13.75 16.63
N ARG A 22 0.14 14.22 17.53
CA ARG A 22 0.32 15.51 18.21
C ARG A 22 1.51 15.55 19.15
N PHE A 23 1.85 14.42 19.77
CA PHE A 23 3.04 14.31 20.60
C PHE A 23 4.32 14.34 19.74
N LEU A 24 4.36 13.56 18.66
CA LEU A 24 5.51 13.51 17.75
C LEU A 24 5.70 14.82 16.98
N LEU A 25 4.60 15.39 16.48
CA LEU A 25 4.59 16.59 15.63
C LEU A 25 3.74 17.68 16.30
N PRO A 26 4.26 18.37 17.34
CA PRO A 26 3.53 19.42 18.01
C PRO A 26 3.23 20.58 17.04
N ARG A 27 2.14 21.32 17.29
CA ARG A 27 1.70 22.44 16.43
C ARG A 27 2.78 23.50 16.20
N SER A 28 3.74 23.62 17.11
CA SER A 28 4.90 24.50 16.98
C SER A 28 5.78 24.19 15.77
N PHE A 29 5.73 22.97 15.21
CA PHE A 29 6.41 22.61 13.96
C PHE A 29 5.73 23.17 12.71
N PHE A 30 4.49 23.66 12.80
CA PHE A 30 3.67 24.07 11.65
C PHE A 30 3.40 25.58 11.62
N ARG A 31 4.33 26.41 12.12
CA ARG A 31 4.18 27.88 12.04
C ARG A 31 4.06 28.32 10.58
N ASN A 32 3.26 29.33 10.31
CA ASN A 32 3.00 29.90 8.98
C ASN A 32 2.26 28.98 7.99
N ALA A 33 1.41 28.06 8.46
CA ALA A 33 0.52 27.29 7.57
C ALA A 33 -0.69 28.10 7.11
N VAL A 34 -0.77 28.35 5.79
CA VAL A 34 -1.84 29.11 5.11
C VAL A 34 -3.25 28.54 5.39
N SER A 35 -3.34 27.26 5.82
CA SER A 35 -4.56 26.66 6.38
C SER A 35 -4.24 25.79 7.61
N VAL A 36 -4.06 26.42 8.77
CA VAL A 36 -3.49 25.81 10.00
C VAL A 36 -4.16 24.49 10.47
N SER A 37 -5.42 24.21 10.13
CA SER A 37 -6.14 23.04 10.69
C SER A 37 -5.99 21.73 9.90
N PRO A 38 -6.26 21.68 8.58
CA PRO A 38 -6.27 20.39 7.87
C PRO A 38 -4.87 19.83 7.61
N GLU A 39 -3.93 20.65 7.12
CA GLU A 39 -2.54 20.25 6.84
C GLU A 39 -1.87 19.63 8.08
N THR A 40 -1.89 20.36 9.19
CA THR A 40 -1.33 19.89 10.48
C THR A 40 -1.96 18.57 10.92
N THR A 41 -3.27 18.41 10.77
CA THR A 41 -3.97 17.19 11.18
C THR A 41 -3.56 16.00 10.33
N ILE A 42 -3.37 16.19 9.02
CA ILE A 42 -2.91 15.13 8.11
C ILE A 42 -1.54 14.61 8.55
N PHE A 43 -0.57 15.50 8.75
CA PHE A 43 0.77 15.11 9.21
C PHE A 43 0.73 14.44 10.58
N GLN A 44 -0.08 14.96 11.51
CA GLN A 44 -0.22 14.37 12.84
C GLN A 44 -0.82 12.96 12.76
N VAL A 45 -1.95 12.77 12.07
CA VAL A 45 -2.56 11.44 11.94
C VAL A 45 -1.60 10.45 11.26
N ALA A 46 -0.94 10.85 10.17
CA ALA A 46 0.04 10.01 9.49
C ALA A 46 1.22 9.63 10.41
N ALA A 47 1.84 10.60 11.10
CA ALA A 47 2.91 10.32 12.06
C ALA A 47 2.44 9.43 13.21
N GLY A 48 1.21 9.65 13.66
CA GLY A 48 0.55 8.86 14.67
C GLY A 48 0.33 7.40 14.28
N MET A 49 -0.06 7.16 13.03
CA MET A 49 -0.19 5.81 12.46
C MET A 49 1.16 5.10 12.45
N GLY A 50 2.22 5.79 12.01
CA GLY A 50 3.59 5.27 12.11
C GLY A 50 3.99 4.97 13.55
N GLY A 51 3.74 5.88 14.49
CA GLY A 51 4.03 5.64 15.91
C GLY A 51 3.25 4.46 16.51
N LEU A 52 1.96 4.35 16.21
CA LEU A 52 1.12 3.23 16.65
C LEU A 52 1.62 1.89 16.10
N ALA A 53 2.01 1.86 14.82
CA ALA A 53 2.61 0.67 14.20
C ALA A 53 3.88 0.21 14.91
N TYR A 54 4.77 1.13 15.27
CA TYR A 54 6.02 0.79 15.95
C TYR A 54 5.78 0.35 17.40
N LEU A 55 4.76 0.90 18.08
CA LEU A 55 4.33 0.37 19.39
C LEU A 55 3.80 -1.06 19.27
N THR A 56 3.01 -1.35 18.24
CA THR A 56 2.55 -2.72 17.97
C THR A 56 3.71 -3.66 17.63
N LEU A 57 4.70 -3.20 16.86
CA LEU A 57 5.96 -3.94 16.63
C LEU A 57 6.64 -4.30 17.95
N VAL A 58 6.82 -3.34 18.85
CA VAL A 58 7.42 -3.57 20.18
C VAL A 58 6.63 -4.62 20.96
N PHE A 59 5.30 -4.51 21.02
CA PHE A 59 4.46 -5.52 21.68
C PHE A 59 4.64 -6.91 21.06
N GLY A 60 4.68 -6.99 19.74
CA GLY A 60 4.93 -8.25 19.03
C GLY A 60 6.29 -8.86 19.32
N LEU A 61 7.35 -8.04 19.42
CA LEU A 61 8.69 -8.49 19.79
C LEU A 61 8.79 -8.92 21.27
N LEU A 62 8.03 -8.28 22.16
CA LEU A 62 7.93 -8.64 23.58
C LEU A 62 7.00 -9.83 23.86
N ARG A 63 6.51 -10.52 22.83
CA ARG A 63 5.56 -11.66 22.93
C ARG A 63 4.21 -11.28 23.57
N LEU A 64 3.75 -10.06 23.31
CA LEU A 64 2.49 -9.50 23.77
C LEU A 64 1.48 -9.33 22.61
N ALA A 65 1.62 -10.09 21.51
CA ALA A 65 0.68 -10.02 20.39
C ALA A 65 -0.58 -10.84 20.68
N ASN A 66 -1.45 -10.31 21.55
CA ASN A 66 -2.73 -10.93 21.91
C ASN A 66 -3.81 -9.87 22.13
N ALA A 67 -5.08 -10.30 22.13
CA ALA A 67 -6.25 -9.42 22.24
C ALA A 67 -6.25 -8.54 23.49
N ALA A 68 -5.85 -9.07 24.65
CA ALA A 68 -5.86 -8.32 25.91
C ALA A 68 -4.82 -7.18 25.90
N ALA A 69 -3.58 -7.49 25.52
CA ALA A 69 -2.50 -6.50 25.44
C ALA A 69 -2.82 -5.40 24.42
N PHE A 70 -3.34 -5.78 23.25
CA PHE A 70 -3.77 -4.84 22.22
C PHE A 70 -4.98 -4.01 22.62
N GLY A 71 -5.94 -4.59 23.36
CA GLY A 71 -7.11 -3.88 23.87
C GLY A 71 -6.72 -2.80 24.88
N VAL A 72 -5.80 -3.12 25.80
CA VAL A 72 -5.24 -2.16 26.76
C VAL A 72 -4.45 -1.06 26.04
N LEU A 73 -3.54 -1.43 25.14
CA LEU A 73 -2.75 -0.48 24.35
C LEU A 73 -3.65 0.52 23.61
N LEU A 74 -4.61 0.00 22.84
CA LEU A 74 -5.51 0.84 22.05
C LEU A 74 -6.43 1.68 22.94
N GLY A 75 -6.99 1.10 24.01
CA GLY A 75 -7.90 1.80 24.92
C GLY A 75 -7.22 2.99 25.60
N ILE A 76 -5.99 2.81 26.11
CA ILE A 76 -5.22 3.90 26.73
C ILE A 76 -4.91 4.99 25.71
N LEU A 77 -4.35 4.62 24.55
CA LEU A 77 -3.92 5.59 23.54
C LEU A 77 -5.11 6.33 22.92
N ALA A 78 -6.24 5.64 22.68
CA ALA A 78 -7.47 6.26 22.19
C ALA A 78 -8.07 7.21 23.23
N GLY A 79 -8.03 6.84 24.52
CA GLY A 79 -8.48 7.71 25.62
C GLY A 79 -7.64 8.99 25.72
N VAL A 80 -6.32 8.87 25.67
CA VAL A 80 -5.41 10.04 25.61
C VAL A 80 -5.67 10.88 24.37
N GLY A 81 -5.81 10.24 23.20
CA GLY A 81 -6.15 10.89 21.94
C GLY A 81 -7.46 11.66 21.99
N ALA A 82 -8.50 11.09 22.60
CA ALA A 82 -9.79 11.74 22.81
C ALA A 82 -9.67 12.97 23.72
N VAL A 83 -8.94 12.87 24.83
CA VAL A 83 -8.67 14.02 25.72
C VAL A 83 -7.93 15.11 24.97
N VAL A 84 -6.92 14.77 24.17
CA VAL A 84 -6.15 15.72 23.35
C VAL A 84 -7.00 16.36 22.25
N ALA A 85 -7.96 15.63 21.67
CA ALA A 85 -8.90 16.16 20.70
C ALA A 85 -9.88 17.16 21.34
N VAL A 86 -10.42 16.84 22.51
CA VAL A 86 -11.39 17.69 23.24
C VAL A 86 -10.72 18.92 23.86
N ARG A 87 -9.55 18.76 24.51
CA ARG A 87 -8.81 19.83 25.19
C ARG A 87 -7.86 20.59 24.28
N GLY A 88 -7.65 20.10 23.06
CA GLY A 88 -6.79 20.75 22.08
C GLY A 88 -7.22 22.19 21.83
N PRO A 89 -6.30 23.10 21.49
CA PRO A 89 -6.68 24.47 21.19
C PRO A 89 -7.69 24.43 20.03
N ARG A 90 -8.92 24.84 20.32
CA ARG A 90 -9.92 25.06 19.27
C ARG A 90 -9.30 26.09 18.35
N GLY A 91 -9.30 25.80 17.04
CA GLY A 91 -8.82 26.77 16.06
C GLY A 91 -9.48 28.13 16.29
N PRO A 92 -8.92 29.23 15.76
CA PRO A 92 -9.54 30.54 15.90
C PRO A 92 -11.04 30.40 15.61
N LYS A 93 -11.89 30.85 16.56
CA LYS A 93 -13.34 30.84 16.36
C LYS A 93 -13.55 31.43 14.98
N LYS A 94 -14.09 30.65 14.04
CA LYS A 94 -14.47 31.17 12.73
C LYS A 94 -15.38 32.35 13.05
N GLN A 95 -14.90 33.58 12.89
CA GLN A 95 -15.80 34.68 12.61
C GLN A 95 -16.65 34.15 11.46
N ALA A 96 -17.97 34.17 11.61
CA ALA A 96 -18.88 33.76 10.57
C ALA A 96 -18.60 34.69 9.38
N SER A 97 -17.67 34.26 8.53
CA SER A 97 -17.45 34.87 7.23
C SER A 97 -18.81 34.77 6.53
N ALA A 98 -19.27 35.88 5.95
CA ALA A 98 -20.44 35.87 5.07
C ALA A 98 -20.36 34.62 4.17
N PRO A 99 -21.48 33.91 3.92
CA PRO A 99 -21.46 32.71 3.10
C PRO A 99 -20.73 33.03 1.81
N ALA A 100 -19.51 32.50 1.69
CA ALA A 100 -18.72 32.71 0.49
C ALA A 100 -19.56 32.15 -0.65
N ASN A 101 -19.82 32.98 -1.66
CA ASN A 101 -20.62 32.59 -2.81
C ASN A 101 -19.81 31.58 -3.63
N ARG A 102 -19.76 30.33 -3.16
CA ARG A 102 -18.98 29.27 -3.75
C ARG A 102 -19.67 28.82 -5.03
N PRO A 103 -18.93 28.69 -6.13
CA PRO A 103 -19.54 28.24 -7.37
C PRO A 103 -20.10 26.81 -7.19
N PRO A 104 -21.27 26.47 -7.77
CA PRO A 104 -21.93 25.19 -7.56
C PRO A 104 -21.07 23.94 -7.82
N TRP A 105 -20.08 24.05 -8.71
CA TRP A 105 -19.17 22.94 -9.02
C TRP A 105 -18.28 22.54 -7.83
N GLU A 106 -17.97 23.45 -6.90
CA GLU A 106 -17.21 23.12 -5.69
C GLU A 106 -17.99 22.17 -4.77
N LEU A 107 -19.31 22.37 -4.67
CA LEU A 107 -20.19 21.44 -3.96
C LEU A 107 -20.27 20.10 -4.68
N GLY A 108 -20.44 20.11 -6.01
CA GLY A 108 -20.42 18.90 -6.82
C GLY A 108 -19.12 18.09 -6.66
N ALA A 109 -17.98 18.78 -6.61
CA ALA A 109 -16.67 18.17 -6.35
C ALA A 109 -16.60 17.54 -4.95
N ALA A 110 -17.05 18.25 -3.91
CA ALA A 110 -17.09 17.72 -2.55
C ALA A 110 -18.01 16.49 -2.43
N VAL A 111 -19.17 16.52 -3.10
CA VAL A 111 -20.09 15.36 -3.16
C VAL A 111 -19.44 14.19 -3.89
N ALA A 112 -18.78 14.41 -5.02
CA ALA A 112 -18.08 13.34 -5.75
C ALA A 112 -16.96 12.70 -4.92
N LEU A 113 -16.13 13.51 -4.26
CA LEU A 113 -15.09 13.02 -3.34
C LEU A 113 -15.69 12.25 -2.16
N GLY A 114 -16.76 12.77 -1.56
CA GLY A 114 -17.47 12.13 -0.47
C GLY A 114 -18.11 10.80 -0.87
N LEU A 115 -18.69 10.72 -2.06
CA LEU A 115 -19.28 9.50 -2.62
C LEU A 115 -18.21 8.43 -2.86
N LEU A 116 -17.11 8.77 -3.53
CA LEU A 116 -16.00 7.84 -3.75
C LEU A 116 -15.38 7.33 -2.44
N ALA A 117 -15.21 8.23 -1.46
CA ALA A 117 -14.72 7.88 -0.13
C ALA A 117 -15.70 6.93 0.60
N LEU A 118 -17.00 7.18 0.52
CA LEU A 118 -18.03 6.32 1.11
C LEU A 118 -18.04 4.93 0.45
N LEU A 119 -18.08 4.86 -0.88
CA LEU A 119 -18.11 3.59 -1.61
C LEU A 119 -16.88 2.72 -1.29
N THR A 120 -15.68 3.30 -1.33
CA THR A 120 -14.45 2.58 -0.98
C THR A 120 -14.39 2.17 0.49
N ALA A 121 -14.90 2.98 1.43
CA ALA A 121 -14.96 2.61 2.84
C ALA A 121 -15.92 1.44 3.09
N LEU A 122 -17.08 1.43 2.41
CA LEU A 122 -18.02 0.32 2.45
C LEU A 122 -17.41 -0.96 1.90
N ALA A 123 -16.66 -0.87 0.80
CA ALA A 123 -15.91 -2.01 0.26
C ALA A 123 -14.82 -2.51 1.23
N ALA A 124 -14.09 -1.58 1.88
CA ALA A 124 -13.03 -1.92 2.83
C ALA A 124 -13.53 -2.64 4.10
N LEU A 125 -14.81 -2.46 4.47
CA LEU A 125 -15.43 -3.14 5.61
C LEU A 125 -15.63 -4.64 5.41
N ALA A 126 -15.65 -5.12 4.17
CA ALA A 126 -15.77 -6.55 3.87
C ALA A 126 -14.42 -7.28 4.02
N PRO A 127 -14.41 -8.56 4.42
CA PRO A 127 -13.20 -9.39 4.46
C PRO A 127 -12.57 -9.54 3.07
N PRO A 128 -11.29 -9.97 2.98
CA PRO A 128 -10.61 -10.09 1.70
C PRO A 128 -11.24 -11.16 0.81
N SER A 129 -11.46 -10.83 -0.47
CA SER A 129 -11.96 -11.75 -1.51
C SER A 129 -10.78 -12.39 -2.28
N VAL A 130 -11.08 -13.27 -3.25
CA VAL A 130 -10.03 -13.88 -4.12
C VAL A 130 -9.21 -12.85 -4.91
N LEU A 131 -9.75 -11.65 -5.11
CA LEU A 131 -9.11 -10.56 -5.85
C LEU A 131 -8.01 -9.85 -5.03
N GLU A 132 -7.89 -10.17 -3.74
CA GLU A 132 -6.88 -9.59 -2.84
C GLU A 132 -5.71 -10.55 -2.61
N TRP A 133 -4.94 -10.84 -3.66
CA TRP A 133 -3.91 -11.88 -3.61
C TRP A 133 -2.86 -11.63 -2.52
N ASP A 134 -2.24 -10.44 -2.46
CA ASP A 134 -1.21 -10.12 -1.45
C ASP A 134 -1.79 -10.09 -0.03
N SER A 135 -3.06 -9.65 0.12
CA SER A 135 -3.78 -9.66 1.41
C SER A 135 -3.83 -11.08 1.98
N LEU A 136 -4.20 -12.04 1.12
CA LEU A 136 -4.38 -13.44 1.49
C LEU A 136 -3.06 -14.21 1.58
N ALA A 137 -2.04 -13.78 0.85
CA ALA A 137 -0.72 -14.40 0.84
C ALA A 137 0.12 -13.97 2.04
N TYR A 138 0.22 -12.67 2.34
CA TYR A 138 1.10 -12.20 3.42
C TYR A 138 0.63 -10.97 4.20
N HIS A 139 -0.01 -9.95 3.61
CA HIS A 139 -0.33 -8.72 4.37
C HIS A 139 -1.28 -8.97 5.55
N LEU A 140 -2.20 -9.92 5.44
CA LEU A 140 -3.03 -10.38 6.58
C LEU A 140 -2.59 -11.75 7.10
N ALA A 141 -2.07 -12.64 6.24
CA ALA A 141 -1.70 -13.99 6.61
C ALA A 141 -0.49 -14.05 7.57
N VAL A 142 0.53 -13.20 7.36
CA VAL A 142 1.68 -13.13 8.27
C VAL A 142 1.28 -12.54 9.63
N PRO A 143 0.54 -11.41 9.72
CA PRO A 143 -0.02 -10.96 10.99
C PRO A 143 -0.89 -12.00 11.69
N LYS A 144 -1.76 -12.74 10.97
CA LYS A 144 -2.53 -13.86 11.55
C LYS A 144 -1.60 -14.92 12.16
N THR A 145 -0.51 -15.25 11.48
CA THR A 145 0.50 -16.19 11.96
C THR A 145 1.24 -15.68 13.20
N TYR A 146 1.57 -14.39 13.26
CA TYR A 146 2.15 -13.77 14.47
C TYR A 146 1.19 -13.80 15.67
N LEU A 147 -0.11 -13.54 15.45
CA LEU A 147 -1.14 -13.64 16.50
C LEU A 147 -1.27 -15.06 17.02
N ALA A 148 -1.29 -16.05 16.13
CA ALA A 148 -1.36 -17.46 16.52
C ALA A 148 -0.17 -17.90 17.39
N GLN A 149 0.99 -17.27 17.21
CA GLN A 149 2.19 -17.52 18.02
C GLN A 149 2.37 -16.54 19.20
N GLY A 150 1.49 -15.55 19.35
CA GLY A 150 1.58 -14.50 20.37
C GLY A 150 2.79 -13.58 20.22
N ARG A 151 3.54 -13.65 19.10
CA ARG A 151 4.79 -12.91 18.90
C ARG A 151 5.16 -12.76 17.43
N ILE A 152 6.01 -11.78 17.14
CA ILE A 152 6.71 -11.68 15.85
C ILE A 152 7.89 -12.66 15.86
N PHE A 153 8.03 -13.45 14.79
CA PHE A 153 9.08 -14.46 14.66
C PHE A 153 9.47 -14.67 13.20
N TYR A 154 10.54 -15.42 12.95
CA TYR A 154 10.96 -15.72 11.59
C TYR A 154 10.07 -16.81 10.97
N ILE A 155 9.45 -16.50 9.83
CA ILE A 155 8.67 -17.44 9.03
C ILE A 155 9.51 -17.81 7.80
N PRO A 156 10.17 -18.99 7.79
CA PRO A 156 11.24 -19.24 6.83
C PRO A 156 10.73 -19.58 5.43
N TYR A 157 9.48 -20.02 5.29
CA TYR A 157 8.88 -20.42 4.02
C TYR A 157 8.17 -19.29 3.28
N ASP A 158 7.97 -18.14 3.94
CA ASP A 158 7.35 -16.97 3.34
C ASP A 158 8.35 -15.82 3.34
N HIS A 159 8.96 -15.59 2.18
CA HIS A 159 9.94 -14.53 2.01
C HIS A 159 9.36 -13.13 2.25
N HIS A 160 8.06 -12.92 2.00
CA HIS A 160 7.39 -11.63 2.21
C HIS A 160 7.32 -11.26 3.69
N SER A 161 7.37 -12.24 4.61
CA SER A 161 7.41 -11.98 6.06
C SER A 161 8.65 -11.16 6.50
N ASN A 162 9.63 -11.01 5.61
CA ASN A 162 10.86 -10.23 5.82
C ASN A 162 10.86 -8.89 5.08
N PHE A 163 9.74 -8.48 4.50
CA PHE A 163 9.57 -7.11 4.02
C PHE A 163 9.35 -6.12 5.18
N PRO A 164 9.55 -4.81 4.94
CA PRO A 164 9.18 -3.78 5.89
C PRO A 164 7.67 -3.76 6.12
N PHE A 165 7.23 -3.86 7.38
CA PHE A 165 5.84 -4.18 7.74
C PHE A 165 5.16 -3.08 8.58
N THR A 166 5.46 -1.81 8.32
CA THR A 166 4.92 -0.70 9.14
C THR A 166 3.40 -0.67 9.12
N LEU A 167 2.76 -0.76 7.95
CA LEU A 167 1.29 -0.73 7.92
C LEU A 167 0.68 -2.05 8.44
N GLU A 168 1.34 -3.17 8.17
CA GLU A 168 0.95 -4.50 8.63
C GLU A 168 0.94 -4.63 10.15
N MET A 169 1.69 -3.79 10.89
CA MET A 169 1.56 -3.73 12.34
C MET A 169 0.21 -3.14 12.78
N LEU A 170 -0.37 -2.22 12.01
CA LEU A 170 -1.75 -1.77 12.25
C LEU A 170 -2.75 -2.88 11.90
N PHE A 171 -2.47 -3.68 10.88
CA PHE A 171 -3.28 -4.87 10.56
C PHE A 171 -3.20 -5.90 11.69
N LEU A 172 -2.00 -6.18 12.20
CA LEU A 172 -1.77 -7.06 13.35
C LEU A 172 -2.58 -6.61 14.58
N LEU A 173 -2.56 -5.30 14.88
CA LEU A 173 -3.31 -4.73 15.99
C LEU A 173 -4.82 -4.97 15.83
N MET A 174 -5.39 -4.63 14.67
CA MET A 174 -6.82 -4.73 14.42
C MET A 174 -7.30 -6.19 14.30
N LEU A 175 -6.51 -7.07 13.68
CA LEU A 175 -6.78 -8.51 13.63
C LEU A 175 -6.76 -9.13 15.03
N GLY A 176 -5.83 -8.72 15.90
CA GLY A 176 -5.77 -9.19 17.28
C GLY A 176 -6.98 -8.76 18.12
N LEU A 177 -7.70 -7.72 17.69
CA LEU A 177 -8.98 -7.27 18.24
C LEU A 177 -10.20 -7.82 17.50
N GLY A 178 -9.98 -8.79 16.59
CA GLY A 178 -11.02 -9.52 15.88
C GLY A 178 -11.65 -8.74 14.72
N SER A 179 -10.96 -7.77 14.11
CA SER A 179 -11.51 -6.99 13.00
C SER A 179 -10.54 -6.83 11.82
N VAL A 180 -10.85 -7.53 10.72
CA VAL A 180 -10.20 -7.33 9.42
C VAL A 180 -10.68 -6.05 8.72
N GLY A 181 -11.94 -5.65 8.91
CA GLY A 181 -12.48 -4.41 8.36
C GLY A 181 -11.75 -3.18 8.92
N ALA A 182 -11.48 -3.16 10.23
CA ALA A 182 -10.70 -2.08 10.84
C ALA A 182 -9.25 -2.06 10.33
N ALA A 183 -8.64 -3.23 10.09
CA ALA A 183 -7.32 -3.33 9.47
C ALA A 183 -7.31 -2.65 8.08
N LYS A 184 -8.24 -3.04 7.20
CA LYS A 184 -8.39 -2.45 5.85
C LYS A 184 -8.66 -0.96 5.89
N LEU A 185 -9.43 -0.47 6.85
CA LEU A 185 -9.72 0.96 7.01
C LEU A 185 -8.47 1.80 7.31
N PHE A 186 -7.40 1.25 7.88
CA PHE A 186 -6.13 1.96 8.02
C PHE A 186 -5.39 2.15 6.69
N HIS A 187 -5.56 1.24 5.73
CA HIS A 187 -5.06 1.46 4.37
C HIS A 187 -5.95 2.47 3.63
N TRP A 188 -7.27 2.34 3.75
CA TRP A 188 -8.24 3.29 3.20
C TRP A 188 -7.99 4.73 3.66
N VAL A 189 -7.76 4.95 4.96
CA VAL A 189 -7.51 6.30 5.49
C VAL A 189 -6.20 6.88 4.96
N CYS A 190 -5.20 6.05 4.61
CA CYS A 190 -4.01 6.54 3.93
C CYS A 190 -4.36 7.18 2.58
N GLY A 191 -5.24 6.54 1.81
CA GLY A 191 -5.75 7.09 0.55
C GLY A 191 -6.56 8.38 0.75
N ALA A 192 -7.44 8.42 1.75
CA ALA A 192 -8.21 9.62 2.06
C ALA A 192 -7.32 10.80 2.47
N LEU A 193 -6.30 10.55 3.31
CA LEU A 193 -5.31 11.56 3.71
C LEU A 193 -4.44 11.98 2.52
N LEU A 194 -4.09 11.07 1.61
CA LEU A 194 -3.33 11.37 0.39
C LEU A 194 -4.11 12.37 -0.47
N VAL A 195 -5.39 12.08 -0.78
CA VAL A 195 -6.26 12.99 -1.56
C VAL A 195 -6.44 14.34 -0.87
N LEU A 196 -6.66 14.36 0.45
CA LEU A 196 -6.79 15.61 1.19
C LEU A 196 -5.49 16.43 1.21
N SER A 197 -4.34 15.76 1.27
CA SER A 197 -3.03 16.40 1.27
C SER A 197 -2.66 17.01 -0.08
N ILE A 198 -3.17 16.47 -1.20
CA ILE A 198 -3.06 17.06 -2.53
C ILE A 198 -3.75 18.44 -2.55
N TYR A 199 -4.97 18.51 -2.01
CA TYR A 199 -5.70 19.78 -1.91
C TYR A 199 -4.93 20.80 -1.06
N THR A 200 -4.46 20.41 0.13
CA THR A 200 -3.76 21.34 1.03
C THR A 200 -2.41 21.78 0.46
N PHE A 201 -1.67 20.89 -0.21
CA PHE A 201 -0.41 21.23 -0.89
C PHE A 201 -0.64 22.32 -1.95
N ALA A 202 -1.58 22.09 -2.88
CA ALA A 202 -1.84 23.04 -3.96
C ALA A 202 -2.36 24.37 -3.42
N ALA A 203 -3.28 24.34 -2.45
CA ALA A 203 -3.80 25.55 -1.80
C ALA A 203 -2.71 26.39 -1.10
N ARG A 204 -1.62 25.75 -0.67
CA ARG A 204 -0.49 26.40 0.00
C ARG A 204 0.56 26.90 -0.99
N HIS A 205 0.92 26.09 -1.99
CA HIS A 205 2.12 26.29 -2.80
C HIS A 205 1.87 26.88 -4.18
N ILE A 206 0.61 26.88 -4.64
CA ILE A 206 0.24 27.43 -5.94
C ILE A 206 -0.42 28.79 -5.74
N ALA A 207 0.20 29.82 -6.31
CA ALA A 207 -0.23 31.21 -6.17
C ALA A 207 -1.01 31.69 -7.40
N PRO A 208 -1.96 32.62 -7.25
CA PRO A 208 -2.49 33.15 -5.98
C PRO A 208 -3.33 32.12 -5.21
N THR A 209 -3.54 32.33 -3.90
CA THR A 209 -4.18 31.35 -3.00
C THR A 209 -5.51 30.78 -3.50
N ASP A 210 -6.37 31.61 -4.11
CA ASP A 210 -7.65 31.14 -4.62
C ASP A 210 -7.51 30.30 -5.89
N PHE A 211 -6.51 30.58 -6.72
CA PHE A 211 -6.13 29.71 -7.82
C PHE A 211 -5.59 28.38 -7.27
N GLY A 212 -4.69 28.41 -6.28
CA GLY A 212 -4.18 27.19 -5.62
C GLY A 212 -5.25 26.32 -4.99
N LYS A 213 -6.28 26.90 -4.35
CA LYS A 213 -7.43 26.13 -3.83
C LYS A 213 -8.22 25.42 -4.93
N ARG A 214 -8.45 26.09 -6.06
CA ARG A 214 -9.13 25.49 -7.22
C ARG A 214 -8.27 24.39 -7.84
N THR A 215 -6.98 24.64 -8.00
CA THR A 215 -6.00 23.64 -8.46
C THR A 215 -6.02 22.43 -7.55
N GLY A 216 -5.99 22.63 -6.23
CA GLY A 216 -6.06 21.55 -5.26
C GLY A 216 -7.34 20.74 -5.34
N LEU A 217 -8.49 21.37 -5.58
CA LEU A 217 -9.76 20.67 -5.69
C LEU A 217 -9.83 19.84 -6.98
N VAL A 218 -9.40 20.41 -8.11
CA VAL A 218 -9.30 19.69 -9.39
C VAL A 218 -8.30 18.53 -9.29
N ALA A 219 -7.14 18.75 -8.68
CA ALA A 219 -6.14 17.72 -8.45
C ALA A 219 -6.66 16.60 -7.53
N ALA A 220 -7.41 16.93 -6.48
CA ALA A 220 -8.05 15.95 -5.62
C ALA A 220 -9.08 15.09 -6.39
N LEU A 221 -9.86 15.69 -7.29
CA LEU A 221 -10.78 14.95 -8.17
C LEU A 221 -10.04 14.02 -9.14
N LEU A 222 -8.93 14.48 -9.74
CA LEU A 222 -8.11 13.65 -10.62
C LEU A 222 -7.51 12.45 -9.89
N ALA A 223 -6.98 12.66 -8.69
CA ALA A 223 -6.41 11.60 -7.87
C ALA A 223 -7.49 10.62 -7.37
N ALA A 224 -8.58 11.12 -6.79
CA ALA A 224 -9.69 10.28 -6.30
C ALA A 224 -10.41 9.55 -7.44
N GLY A 225 -10.51 10.17 -8.62
CA GLY A 225 -11.06 9.56 -9.83
C GLY A 225 -10.08 8.64 -10.58
N THR A 226 -9.04 8.15 -9.91
CA THR A 226 -8.09 7.17 -10.46
C THR A 226 -8.49 5.77 -10.01
N PRO A 227 -8.96 4.89 -10.93
CA PRO A 227 -9.48 3.57 -10.57
C PRO A 227 -8.55 2.71 -9.72
N ILE A 228 -7.25 2.65 -10.03
CA ILE A 228 -6.30 1.85 -9.23
C ILE A 228 -6.23 2.32 -7.76
N LEU A 229 -6.36 3.62 -7.50
CA LEU A 229 -6.36 4.17 -6.13
C LEU A 229 -7.63 3.75 -5.37
N LEU A 230 -8.78 3.66 -6.05
CA LEU A 230 -10.06 3.24 -5.48
C LEU A 230 -10.08 1.75 -5.14
N TRP A 231 -9.47 0.91 -5.99
CA TRP A 231 -9.27 -0.51 -5.72
C TRP A 231 -8.36 -0.71 -4.50
N GLU A 232 -7.19 -0.08 -4.48
CA GLU A 232 -6.26 -0.12 -3.35
C GLU A 232 -6.92 0.34 -2.03
N ALA A 233 -7.76 1.37 -2.08
CA ALA A 233 -8.47 1.88 -0.91
C ALA A 233 -9.47 0.88 -0.32
N SER A 234 -9.82 -0.18 -1.06
CA SER A 234 -10.80 -1.19 -0.64
C SER A 234 -10.19 -2.49 -0.11
N ILE A 235 -8.85 -2.65 -0.15
CA ILE A 235 -8.14 -3.92 0.11
C ILE A 235 -7.06 -3.76 1.19
N ALA A 236 -6.59 -4.88 1.77
CA ALA A 236 -5.53 -4.90 2.79
C ALA A 236 -4.10 -4.89 2.21
N TYR A 237 -3.83 -3.98 1.27
CA TYR A 237 -2.49 -3.75 0.72
C TYR A 237 -1.78 -2.62 1.49
N ILE A 238 -0.62 -2.17 1.00
CA ILE A 238 0.18 -1.12 1.65
C ILE A 238 0.55 0.05 0.74
N ASP A 239 0.17 0.03 -0.54
CA ASP A 239 0.65 1.00 -1.53
C ASP A 239 0.16 2.43 -1.26
N LEU A 240 -1.05 2.62 -0.70
CA LEU A 240 -1.53 3.94 -0.30
C LEU A 240 -0.76 4.51 0.89
N SER A 241 -0.32 3.66 1.83
CA SER A 241 0.53 4.12 2.94
C SER A 241 1.93 4.51 2.44
N THR A 242 2.48 3.73 1.52
CA THR A 242 3.74 4.02 0.84
C THR A 242 3.67 5.37 0.12
N ALA A 243 2.60 5.59 -0.65
CA ALA A 243 2.35 6.84 -1.35
C ALA A 243 2.14 8.01 -0.38
N LEU A 244 1.33 7.85 0.68
CA LEU A 244 1.09 8.89 1.68
C LEU A 244 2.38 9.33 2.36
N PHE A 245 3.15 8.39 2.92
CA PHE A 245 4.37 8.74 3.64
C PHE A 245 5.44 9.34 2.72
N THR A 246 5.59 8.82 1.50
CA THR A 246 6.50 9.40 0.49
C THR A 246 6.05 10.81 0.09
N TRP A 247 4.75 11.00 -0.14
CA TRP A 247 4.16 12.29 -0.51
C TRP A 247 4.30 13.33 0.60
N LEU A 248 3.97 12.96 1.85
CA LEU A 248 4.11 13.87 2.99
C LEU A 248 5.58 14.20 3.27
N SER A 249 6.50 13.27 3.01
CA SER A 249 7.94 13.58 3.03
C SER A 249 8.30 14.64 2.00
N LEU A 250 7.88 14.48 0.74
CA LEU A 250 8.11 15.46 -0.32
C LEU A 250 7.44 16.81 -0.02
N TYR A 251 6.19 16.80 0.45
CA TYR A 251 5.47 17.99 0.88
C TYR A 251 6.26 18.72 1.97
N ALA A 252 6.68 18.02 3.02
CA ALA A 252 7.49 18.62 4.08
C ALA A 252 8.84 19.16 3.54
N LEU A 253 9.47 18.53 2.54
CA LEU A 253 10.66 19.10 1.89
C LEU A 253 10.36 20.40 1.13
N VAL A 254 9.24 20.48 0.42
CA VAL A 254 8.82 21.72 -0.26
C VAL A 254 8.53 22.82 0.76
N ASN A 255 7.93 22.47 1.90
CA ASN A 255 7.74 23.39 3.02
C ASN A 255 9.06 23.88 3.63
N ALA A 256 10.01 22.96 3.86
CA ALA A 256 11.37 23.32 4.29
C ALA A 256 12.01 24.26 3.27
N ALA A 257 11.86 23.94 1.98
CA ALA A 257 12.45 24.70 0.89
C ALA A 257 11.95 26.14 0.84
N GLN A 258 10.64 26.34 0.92
CA GLN A 258 10.04 27.66 0.90
C GLN A 258 10.31 28.47 2.17
N SER A 259 10.38 27.81 3.34
CA SER A 259 10.69 28.49 4.61
C SER A 259 12.09 29.10 4.60
N ALA A 260 13.04 28.50 3.87
CA ALA A 260 14.41 29.01 3.78
C ALA A 260 14.54 30.32 2.97
N PHE A 261 13.54 30.66 2.16
CA PHE A 261 13.51 31.90 1.37
C PHE A 261 12.74 33.04 2.05
N GLN A 262 12.27 32.85 3.29
CA GLN A 262 11.55 33.89 4.03
C GLN A 262 12.54 34.66 4.93
N ASP A 263 12.62 35.99 4.78
CA ASP A 263 13.49 36.89 5.55
C ASP A 263 12.95 37.19 6.96
N GLU A 264 12.51 36.16 7.69
CA GLU A 264 12.01 36.30 9.07
C GLU A 264 12.94 35.62 10.07
N GLY A 265 13.20 36.28 11.21
CA GLY A 265 13.93 35.74 12.36
C GLY A 265 13.23 34.52 12.98
N GLY A 266 13.38 33.37 12.34
CA GLY A 266 12.66 32.13 12.62
C GLY A 266 12.64 31.13 11.46
N ALA A 267 12.95 31.59 10.24
CA ALA A 267 13.00 30.81 9.02
C ALA A 267 13.89 29.55 9.13
N GLN A 268 15.07 29.66 9.77
CA GLN A 268 15.99 28.53 9.94
C GLN A 268 15.43 27.45 10.88
N LYS A 269 14.78 27.84 11.99
CA LYS A 269 14.16 26.89 12.92
C LYS A 269 12.97 26.17 12.27
N GLN A 270 12.19 26.92 11.48
CA GLN A 270 11.05 26.38 10.75
C GLN A 270 11.50 25.43 9.63
N ASN A 271 12.57 25.78 8.91
CA ASN A 271 13.21 24.93 7.92
C ASN A 271 13.66 23.59 8.53
N LEU A 272 14.37 23.63 9.65
CA LEU A 272 14.80 22.43 10.36
C LEU A 272 13.61 21.58 10.82
N ALA A 273 12.56 22.18 11.37
CA ALA A 273 11.36 21.45 11.78
C ALA A 273 10.74 20.68 10.61
N TRP A 274 10.62 21.31 9.43
CA TRP A 274 10.10 20.64 8.25
C TRP A 274 11.04 19.55 7.69
N LEU A 275 12.35 19.73 7.79
CA LEU A 275 13.31 18.66 7.45
C LEU A 275 13.16 17.45 8.37
N TRP A 276 12.96 17.67 9.67
CA TRP A 276 12.66 16.60 10.63
C TRP A 276 11.35 15.89 10.32
N VAL A 277 10.27 16.64 10.07
CA VAL A 277 8.97 16.08 9.66
C VAL A 277 9.14 15.24 8.40
N SER A 278 9.86 15.77 7.41
CA SER A 278 10.13 15.06 6.16
C SER A 278 10.89 13.76 6.39
N ALA A 279 11.99 13.80 7.16
CA ALA A 279 12.80 12.63 7.46
C ALA A 279 11.99 11.55 8.22
N LEU A 280 11.15 11.97 9.18
CA LEU A 280 10.25 11.06 9.89
C LEU A 280 9.26 10.38 8.93
N MET A 281 8.61 11.15 8.05
CA MET A 281 7.68 10.59 7.06
C MET A 281 8.39 9.63 6.10
N MET A 282 9.58 9.99 5.61
CA MET A 282 10.38 9.11 4.76
C MET A 282 10.81 7.84 5.48
N GLY A 283 11.13 7.92 6.77
CA GLY A 283 11.43 6.74 7.58
C GLY A 283 10.27 5.78 7.72
N PHE A 284 9.05 6.30 7.89
CA PHE A 284 7.84 5.46 7.83
C PHE A 284 7.64 4.87 6.44
N ALA A 285 7.90 5.61 5.36
CA ALA A 285 7.82 5.10 3.99
C ALA A 285 8.85 3.98 3.73
N LEU A 286 10.10 4.13 4.18
CA LEU A 286 11.11 3.06 4.11
C LEU A 286 10.64 1.80 4.83
N GLY A 287 9.84 1.99 5.89
CA GLY A 287 9.19 0.94 6.65
C GLY A 287 7.98 0.27 5.98
N THR A 288 7.54 0.68 4.78
CA THR A 288 6.41 0.04 4.07
C THR A 288 6.83 -0.81 2.87
N LYS A 289 7.90 -0.43 2.16
CA LYS A 289 8.29 -1.13 0.93
C LYS A 289 9.76 -0.90 0.57
N LEU A 290 10.44 -1.94 0.10
CA LEU A 290 11.85 -1.83 -0.31
C LEU A 290 12.06 -0.90 -1.51
N THR A 291 11.08 -0.76 -2.41
CA THR A 291 11.16 0.17 -3.54
C THR A 291 11.26 1.64 -3.09
N VAL A 292 10.88 1.95 -1.85
CA VAL A 292 11.03 3.31 -1.30
C VAL A 292 12.50 3.71 -1.16
N LEU A 293 13.45 2.76 -1.10
CA LEU A 293 14.89 3.10 -1.15
C LEU A 293 15.25 3.93 -2.40
N ALA A 294 14.58 3.68 -3.54
CA ALA A 294 14.75 4.49 -4.74
C ALA A 294 14.23 5.91 -4.54
N PHE A 295 13.05 6.07 -3.91
CA PHE A 295 12.46 7.37 -3.63
C PHE A 295 13.26 8.15 -2.57
N TRP A 296 13.80 7.45 -1.57
CA TRP A 296 14.71 8.01 -0.58
C TRP A 296 15.96 8.60 -1.25
N GLY A 297 16.60 7.85 -2.15
CA GLY A 297 17.75 8.34 -2.91
C GLY A 297 17.42 9.55 -3.78
N MET A 298 16.27 9.52 -4.46
CA MET A 298 15.79 10.65 -5.26
C MET A 298 15.56 11.91 -4.41
N LEU A 299 14.87 11.78 -3.26
CA LEU A 299 14.64 12.93 -2.38
C LEU A 299 15.94 13.41 -1.72
N LEU A 300 16.89 12.54 -1.41
CA LEU A 300 18.21 12.93 -0.92
C LEU A 300 18.96 13.79 -1.94
N VAL A 301 18.98 13.39 -3.21
CA VAL A 301 19.52 14.21 -4.30
C VAL A 301 18.78 15.54 -4.41
N GLY A 302 17.45 15.52 -4.25
CA GLY A 302 16.63 16.73 -4.17
C GLY A 302 17.05 17.68 -3.04
N VAL A 303 17.26 17.16 -1.83
CA VAL A 303 17.74 17.93 -0.67
C VAL A 303 19.12 18.52 -0.92
N LEU A 304 20.06 17.71 -1.43
CA LEU A 304 21.42 18.15 -1.77
C LEU A 304 21.40 19.27 -2.82
N GLY A 305 20.65 19.06 -3.91
CA GLY A 305 20.54 20.00 -5.02
C GLY A 305 19.87 21.31 -4.60
N TRP A 306 18.71 21.22 -3.93
CA TRP A 306 17.99 22.40 -3.45
C TRP A 306 18.85 23.21 -2.46
N HIS A 307 19.36 22.57 -1.41
CA HIS A 307 20.10 23.26 -0.36
C HIS A 307 21.40 23.88 -0.88
N PHE A 308 22.08 23.22 -1.83
CA PHE A 308 23.25 23.80 -2.49
C PHE A 308 22.90 25.04 -3.31
N VAL A 309 21.84 24.98 -4.11
CA VAL A 309 21.40 26.11 -4.95
C VAL A 309 21.00 27.32 -4.09
N THR A 310 20.36 27.10 -2.94
CA THR A 310 19.88 28.18 -2.06
C THR A 310 20.97 28.79 -1.19
N THR A 311 21.79 27.97 -0.56
CA THR A 311 22.75 28.47 0.44
C THR A 311 24.13 28.73 -0.13
N ARG A 312 24.49 28.07 -1.24
CA ARG A 312 25.85 28.02 -1.80
C ARG A 312 26.92 27.57 -0.79
N ARG A 313 26.50 27.00 0.36
CA ARG A 313 27.37 26.61 1.50
C ARG A 313 27.36 25.09 1.66
N TRP A 314 28.06 24.43 0.74
CA TRP A 314 28.07 22.97 0.64
C TRP A 314 28.44 22.25 1.95
N ALA A 315 29.62 22.52 2.50
CA ALA A 315 30.13 21.82 3.69
C ALA A 315 29.48 22.26 5.01
N LYS A 316 29.10 23.53 5.14
CA LYS A 316 28.61 24.09 6.42
C LYS A 316 27.13 23.86 6.64
N GLU A 317 26.35 23.76 5.57
CA GLU A 317 24.89 23.68 5.70
C GLU A 317 24.31 22.54 4.85
N THR A 318 24.62 22.43 3.55
CA THR A 318 24.01 21.40 2.69
C THR A 318 24.28 19.97 3.17
N ILE A 319 25.54 19.60 3.42
CA ILE A 319 25.91 18.25 3.88
C ILE A 319 25.26 17.94 5.25
N PRO A 320 25.37 18.80 6.28
CA PRO A 320 24.72 18.53 7.57
C PRO A 320 23.20 18.33 7.49
N HIS A 321 22.47 19.14 6.71
CA HIS A 321 21.01 18.98 6.59
C HIS A 321 20.64 17.72 5.81
N ALA A 322 21.37 17.39 4.74
CA ALA A 322 21.19 16.15 4.00
C ALA A 322 21.52 14.93 4.86
N ALA A 323 22.62 14.96 5.62
CA ALA A 323 23.02 13.91 6.54
C ALA A 323 22.02 13.74 7.70
N LEU A 324 21.49 14.84 8.23
CA LEU A 324 20.41 14.81 9.22
C LEU A 324 19.17 14.11 8.65
N TRP A 325 18.71 14.56 7.49
CA TRP A 325 17.52 13.99 6.84
C TRP A 325 17.71 12.50 6.51
N ALA A 326 18.86 12.15 5.92
CA ALA A 326 19.22 10.77 5.59
C ALA A 326 19.34 9.89 6.84
N GLY A 327 20.04 10.35 7.86
CA GLY A 327 20.27 9.61 9.09
C GLY A 327 18.98 9.37 9.87
N VAL A 328 18.13 10.39 10.01
CA VAL A 328 16.84 10.27 10.72
C VAL A 328 15.88 9.35 9.99
N SER A 329 15.75 9.50 8.66
CA SER A 329 14.86 8.63 7.87
C SER A 329 15.31 7.17 7.93
N LEU A 330 16.62 6.90 7.79
CA LEU A 330 17.17 5.56 7.94
C LEU A 330 16.99 5.02 9.36
N LEU A 331 17.20 5.82 10.40
CA LEU A 331 17.03 5.40 11.79
C LEU A 331 15.58 4.99 12.09
N VAL A 332 14.61 5.74 11.57
CA VAL A 332 13.19 5.42 11.72
C VAL A 332 12.87 4.12 10.97
N GLY A 333 13.34 3.94 9.74
CA GLY A 333 13.13 2.69 8.97
C GLY A 333 13.95 1.48 9.46
N LEU A 334 15.02 1.72 10.23
CA LEU A 334 16.03 0.73 10.64
C LEU A 334 15.46 -0.55 11.25
N PRO A 335 14.42 -0.54 12.11
CA PRO A 335 13.94 -1.76 12.75
C PRO A 335 13.56 -2.87 11.77
N TRP A 336 13.08 -2.51 10.58
CA TRP A 336 12.71 -3.48 9.55
C TRP A 336 13.91 -4.13 8.90
N TYR A 337 14.88 -3.33 8.46
CA TYR A 337 16.13 -3.84 7.87
C TYR A 337 16.95 -4.64 8.88
N LEU A 338 16.95 -4.22 10.14
CA LEU A 338 17.60 -4.94 11.24
C LEU A 338 16.91 -6.28 11.51
N LYS A 339 15.58 -6.31 11.65
CA LYS A 339 14.82 -7.56 11.79
C LYS A 339 15.14 -8.52 10.65
N THR A 340 15.09 -8.02 9.42
CA THR A 340 15.30 -8.82 8.21
C THR A 340 16.73 -9.35 8.13
N TRP A 341 17.73 -8.53 8.48
CA TRP A 341 19.11 -8.98 8.60
C TRP A 341 19.32 -10.04 9.68
N LEU A 342 18.75 -9.86 10.88
CA LEU A 342 18.87 -10.83 11.97
C LEU A 342 18.22 -12.18 11.62
N TYR A 343 17.12 -12.15 10.88
CA TYR A 343 16.38 -13.35 10.47
C TYR A 343 17.04 -14.08 9.30
N THR A 344 17.52 -13.34 8.31
CA THR A 344 17.91 -13.91 7.02
C THR A 344 19.40 -13.78 6.71
N GLY A 345 20.14 -12.91 7.40
CA GLY A 345 21.50 -12.51 7.03
C GLY A 345 21.57 -11.43 5.95
N ASN A 346 20.43 -11.04 5.35
CA ASN A 346 20.34 -10.04 4.30
C ASN A 346 19.37 -8.91 4.73
N PRO A 347 19.81 -7.64 4.79
CA PRO A 347 18.96 -6.53 5.25
C PRO A 347 17.84 -6.16 4.26
N VAL A 348 17.94 -6.57 3.00
CA VAL A 348 17.00 -6.28 1.91
C VAL A 348 16.51 -7.57 1.25
N TYR A 349 16.36 -8.63 2.05
CA TYR A 349 15.97 -9.96 1.59
C TYR A 349 14.66 -9.96 0.78
N PRO A 350 14.55 -10.75 -0.31
CA PRO A 350 15.57 -11.62 -0.90
C PRO A 350 16.43 -10.94 -1.99
N PHE A 351 16.41 -9.60 -2.08
CA PHE A 351 17.13 -8.86 -3.11
C PHE A 351 18.64 -8.78 -2.84
N PHE A 352 19.41 -8.41 -3.87
CA PHE A 352 20.87 -8.28 -3.79
C PHE A 352 21.57 -9.54 -3.23
N TYR A 353 21.07 -10.72 -3.60
CA TYR A 353 21.58 -12.02 -3.10
C TYR A 353 23.09 -12.19 -3.29
N ASN A 354 23.65 -11.75 -4.41
CA ASN A 354 25.10 -11.88 -4.66
C ASN A 354 25.96 -11.05 -3.68
N LEU A 355 25.39 -10.05 -3.01
CA LEU A 355 26.10 -9.22 -2.04
C LEU A 355 25.91 -9.72 -0.60
N PHE A 356 24.69 -10.12 -0.24
CA PHE A 356 24.35 -10.43 1.16
C PHE A 356 24.01 -11.90 1.42
N GLY A 357 23.78 -12.70 0.37
CA GLY A 357 23.22 -14.05 0.49
C GLY A 357 21.80 -14.03 1.07
N GLY A 358 21.48 -15.05 1.86
CA GLY A 358 20.22 -15.18 2.57
C GLY A 358 19.96 -16.60 3.05
N ARG A 359 19.51 -16.77 4.30
CA ARG A 359 19.05 -18.07 4.82
C ARG A 359 17.83 -18.56 4.03
N TYR A 360 17.79 -19.86 3.75
CA TYR A 360 16.72 -20.51 2.98
C TYR A 360 16.48 -19.88 1.59
N TRP A 361 17.56 -19.34 1.00
CA TRP A 361 17.57 -18.78 -0.36
C TRP A 361 18.86 -19.18 -1.09
N ASN A 362 18.75 -19.45 -2.38
CA ASN A 362 19.88 -19.84 -3.22
C ASN A 362 19.96 -18.96 -4.49
N ALA A 363 21.06 -19.08 -5.24
CA ALA A 363 21.28 -18.31 -6.46
C ALA A 363 20.22 -18.61 -7.54
N GLU A 364 19.76 -19.86 -7.62
CA GLU A 364 18.72 -20.28 -8.57
C GLU A 364 17.38 -19.57 -8.29
N ASN A 365 16.91 -19.59 -7.04
CA ASN A 365 15.70 -18.88 -6.63
C ASN A 365 15.84 -17.36 -6.83
N ALA A 366 17.01 -16.80 -6.54
CA ALA A 366 17.26 -15.38 -6.78
C ALA A 366 17.12 -15.03 -8.26
N ALA A 367 17.64 -15.88 -9.16
CA ALA A 367 17.52 -15.71 -10.61
C ALA A 367 16.08 -15.90 -11.10
N LEU A 368 15.38 -16.93 -10.63
CA LEU A 368 13.97 -17.18 -10.96
C LEU A 368 13.09 -16.02 -10.50
N TYR A 369 13.25 -15.57 -9.25
CA TYR A 369 12.49 -14.44 -8.71
C TYR A 369 12.77 -13.14 -9.47
N ALA A 370 14.04 -12.84 -9.79
CA ALA A 370 14.37 -11.68 -10.61
C ALA A 370 13.76 -11.77 -12.03
N GLY A 371 13.76 -12.96 -12.62
CA GLY A 371 13.10 -13.24 -13.89
C GLY A 371 11.58 -13.01 -13.83
N ASP A 372 10.91 -13.48 -12.79
CA ASP A 372 9.48 -13.30 -12.58
C ASP A 372 9.11 -11.82 -12.36
N GLN A 373 9.90 -11.10 -11.56
CA GLN A 373 9.72 -9.67 -11.35
C GLN A 373 9.93 -8.87 -12.65
N GLY A 374 10.88 -9.30 -13.50
CA GLY A 374 11.18 -8.69 -14.80
C GLY A 374 10.11 -8.91 -15.88
N ARG A 375 9.21 -9.90 -15.70
CA ARG A 375 8.10 -10.20 -16.63
C ARG A 375 6.91 -9.24 -16.49
N PHE A 376 6.87 -8.42 -15.43
CA PHE A 376 5.79 -7.46 -15.24
C PHE A 376 5.86 -6.32 -16.27
N GLY A 377 4.69 -5.96 -16.81
CA GLY A 377 4.46 -4.95 -17.84
C GLY A 377 4.82 -5.38 -19.26
N LEU A 378 4.78 -4.45 -20.23
CA LEU A 378 4.65 -4.75 -21.67
C LEU A 378 5.97 -4.68 -22.47
N GLY A 379 7.07 -4.29 -21.84
CA GLY A 379 8.37 -4.24 -22.47
C GLY A 379 9.34 -3.28 -21.79
N LYS A 380 10.59 -3.26 -22.27
CA LYS A 380 11.70 -2.47 -21.71
C LYS A 380 12.48 -1.71 -22.79
N THR A 381 11.97 -1.64 -24.02
CA THR A 381 12.61 -0.92 -25.12
C THR A 381 12.41 0.59 -25.00
N PRO A 382 13.16 1.42 -25.74
CA PRO A 382 12.92 2.86 -25.79
C PRO A 382 11.49 3.23 -26.26
N VAL A 383 10.89 2.43 -27.15
CA VAL A 383 9.51 2.63 -27.59
C VAL A 383 8.53 2.32 -26.45
N ASP A 384 8.78 1.25 -25.69
CA ASP A 384 7.97 0.93 -24.50
C ASP A 384 8.08 2.01 -23.43
N LEU A 385 9.23 2.67 -23.30
CA LEU A 385 9.40 3.81 -22.37
C LEU A 385 8.55 5.01 -22.79
N LEU A 386 8.31 5.21 -24.09
CA LEU A 386 7.45 6.30 -24.55
C LEU A 386 5.97 5.94 -24.44
N LEU A 387 5.62 4.67 -24.72
CA LEU A 387 4.24 4.17 -24.67
C LEU A 387 3.81 3.74 -23.26
N GLY A 388 4.74 3.59 -22.32
CA GLY A 388 4.49 3.08 -20.98
C GLY A 388 3.40 3.83 -20.21
N PRO A 389 3.27 5.17 -20.28
CA PRO A 389 2.16 5.85 -19.64
C PRO A 389 0.80 5.45 -20.22
N TRP A 390 0.69 5.38 -21.56
CA TRP A 390 -0.52 4.89 -22.23
C TRP A 390 -0.84 3.45 -21.85
N GLN A 391 0.19 2.60 -21.81
CA GLN A 391 0.10 1.21 -21.38
C GLN A 391 -0.40 1.08 -19.94
N ALA A 392 0.08 1.90 -18.99
CA ALA A 392 -0.37 1.88 -17.59
C ALA A 392 -1.82 2.37 -17.41
N THR A 393 -2.31 3.24 -18.31
CA THR A 393 -3.72 3.65 -18.36
C THR A 393 -4.61 2.59 -19.00
N MET A 394 -4.14 1.96 -20.08
CA MET A 394 -4.90 0.98 -20.87
C MET A 394 -4.59 -0.48 -20.49
N GLU A 395 -3.83 -0.72 -19.42
CA GLU A 395 -3.44 -2.06 -18.93
C GLU A 395 -4.65 -2.99 -18.84
N PRO A 396 -5.78 -2.59 -18.22
CA PRO A 396 -7.07 -3.29 -18.31
C PRO A 396 -7.42 -3.92 -19.67
N LEU A 397 -7.35 -3.12 -20.73
CA LEU A 397 -7.76 -3.50 -22.07
C LEU A 397 -6.68 -4.30 -22.80
N THR A 398 -5.41 -3.95 -22.56
CA THR A 398 -4.25 -4.55 -23.23
C THR A 398 -3.86 -5.90 -22.62
N ALA A 399 -4.00 -6.09 -21.31
CA ALA A 399 -3.76 -7.36 -20.64
C ALA A 399 -4.76 -8.45 -21.07
N PHE A 400 -6.03 -8.07 -21.25
CA PHE A 400 -7.07 -8.95 -21.80
C PHE A 400 -6.74 -9.36 -23.25
N ALA A 401 -6.32 -8.41 -24.08
CA ALA A 401 -5.95 -8.68 -25.47
C ALA A 401 -4.66 -9.52 -25.62
N ALA A 402 -3.74 -9.44 -24.65
CA ALA A 402 -2.43 -10.10 -24.72
C ALA A 402 -2.40 -11.53 -24.15
N GLY A 403 -3.53 -12.09 -23.69
CA GLY A 403 -3.61 -13.49 -23.23
C GLY A 403 -2.69 -13.82 -22.04
N ARG A 404 -2.42 -12.84 -21.16
CA ARG A 404 -1.53 -13.06 -20.00
C ARG A 404 -2.15 -14.10 -19.04
N PRO A 405 -1.34 -15.00 -18.47
CA PRO A 405 -1.83 -15.89 -17.42
C PRO A 405 -2.42 -15.08 -16.27
N PHE A 406 -3.56 -15.55 -15.73
CA PHE A 406 -4.39 -14.92 -14.70
C PHE A 406 -3.60 -14.43 -13.46
N VAL A 407 -2.44 -15.03 -13.18
CA VAL A 407 -1.52 -14.68 -12.07
C VAL A 407 -1.01 -13.22 -12.14
N PHE A 408 -1.10 -12.57 -13.31
CA PHE A 408 -0.57 -11.21 -13.51
C PHE A 408 -1.64 -10.13 -13.72
N THR A 409 -2.93 -10.45 -13.53
CA THR A 409 -4.05 -9.59 -13.92
C THR A 409 -5.09 -9.44 -12.80
N GLU A 410 -4.66 -9.23 -11.56
CA GLU A 410 -5.52 -9.19 -10.36
C GLU A 410 -6.59 -8.09 -10.39
N TYR A 411 -6.38 -7.05 -11.21
CA TYR A 411 -7.19 -5.83 -11.21
C TYR A 411 -7.51 -5.33 -12.63
N THR A 412 -7.83 -6.21 -13.59
CA THR A 412 -8.07 -5.88 -15.02
C THR A 412 -9.07 -4.77 -15.34
N ALA A 413 -9.79 -4.19 -14.38
CA ALA A 413 -10.65 -3.02 -14.59
C ALA A 413 -10.08 -1.71 -14.01
N PHE A 414 -8.99 -1.76 -13.24
CA PHE A 414 -8.51 -0.66 -12.40
C PHE A 414 -7.11 -0.19 -12.79
N GLY A 415 -7.01 0.59 -13.88
CA GLY A 415 -5.76 1.25 -14.31
C GLY A 415 -5.60 2.68 -13.78
N LEU A 416 -4.61 3.41 -14.32
CA LEU A 416 -4.54 4.87 -14.16
C LEU A 416 -5.70 5.57 -14.86
N SER A 417 -6.13 6.73 -14.34
CA SER A 417 -7.18 7.52 -14.98
C SER A 417 -6.73 8.08 -16.35
N PRO A 418 -7.50 7.91 -17.43
CA PRO A 418 -7.23 8.58 -18.69
C PRO A 418 -7.17 10.11 -18.56
N ALA A 419 -8.00 10.71 -17.68
CA ALA A 419 -7.95 12.15 -17.40
C ALA A 419 -6.62 12.57 -16.76
N LEU A 420 -6.14 11.81 -15.77
CA LEU A 420 -4.88 12.09 -15.08
C LEU A 420 -3.72 12.10 -16.09
N LEU A 421 -3.62 11.06 -16.91
CA LEU A 421 -2.56 10.94 -17.89
C LEU A 421 -2.65 12.03 -18.97
N ALA A 422 -3.83 12.20 -19.58
CA ALA A 422 -4.01 13.14 -20.69
C ALA A 422 -3.68 14.58 -20.26
N LEU A 423 -4.12 15.00 -19.07
CA LEU A 423 -3.86 16.35 -18.58
C LEU A 423 -2.40 16.55 -18.17
N PHE A 424 -1.73 15.53 -17.63
CA PHE A 424 -0.31 15.61 -17.33
C PHE A 424 0.53 15.72 -18.61
N LEU A 425 0.29 14.85 -19.60
CA LEU A 425 1.03 14.89 -20.88
C LEU A 425 0.74 16.16 -21.67
N ALA A 426 -0.48 16.68 -21.60
CA ALA A 426 -0.84 17.94 -22.24
C ALA A 426 -0.35 19.16 -21.46
N ALA A 427 0.17 19.02 -20.23
CA ALA A 427 0.53 20.15 -19.38
C ALA A 427 1.44 21.19 -20.06
N PRO A 428 2.50 20.83 -20.80
CA PRO A 428 3.33 21.80 -21.51
C PRO A 428 2.55 22.65 -22.53
N LEU A 429 1.54 22.06 -23.19
CA LEU A 429 0.67 22.75 -24.15
C LEU A 429 -0.42 23.57 -23.44
N LEU A 430 -0.94 23.04 -22.33
CA LEU A 430 -2.01 23.65 -21.54
C LEU A 430 -1.52 24.84 -20.71
N VAL A 431 -0.24 24.96 -20.43
CA VAL A 431 0.31 26.12 -19.69
C VAL A 431 0.36 27.38 -20.57
N GLY A 432 0.45 27.24 -21.90
CA GLY A 432 0.32 28.36 -22.83
C GLY A 432 1.38 29.44 -22.62
N ARG A 433 0.96 30.70 -22.38
CA ARG A 433 1.88 31.83 -22.11
C ARG A 433 2.21 31.97 -20.63
N ARG A 434 1.59 31.18 -19.76
CA ARG A 434 1.92 31.13 -18.33
C ARG A 434 3.15 30.25 -18.12
N SER A 435 3.56 30.15 -16.86
CA SER A 435 4.55 29.17 -16.44
C SER A 435 3.95 28.36 -15.30
N LEU A 436 4.30 27.08 -15.21
CA LEU A 436 3.99 26.28 -14.03
C LEU A 436 4.67 26.89 -12.80
N SER A 437 4.02 26.78 -11.66
CA SER A 437 4.65 27.06 -10.37
C SER A 437 5.95 26.27 -10.21
N ARG A 438 6.92 26.84 -9.50
CA ARG A 438 8.18 26.14 -9.17
C ARG A 438 7.93 24.80 -8.47
N ALA A 439 6.91 24.75 -7.62
CA ALA A 439 6.46 23.53 -6.96
C ALA A 439 6.07 22.46 -8.01
N SER A 440 5.22 22.80 -8.98
CA SER A 440 4.79 21.87 -10.03
C SER A 440 5.93 21.40 -10.93
N VAL A 441 6.95 22.21 -11.18
CA VAL A 441 8.15 21.74 -11.89
C VAL A 441 8.89 20.66 -11.08
N TYR A 442 9.11 20.87 -9.78
CA TYR A 442 9.73 19.84 -8.94
C TYR A 442 8.87 18.57 -8.83
N LEU A 443 7.54 18.73 -8.78
CA LEU A 443 6.60 17.61 -8.81
C LEU A 443 6.70 16.82 -10.13
N ALA A 444 6.80 17.50 -11.27
CA ALA A 444 6.97 16.84 -12.57
C ALA A 444 8.29 16.04 -12.63
N LEU A 445 9.39 16.58 -12.10
CA LEU A 445 10.66 15.87 -12.01
C LEU A 445 10.58 14.64 -11.09
N PHE A 446 9.91 14.77 -9.93
CA PHE A 446 9.67 13.65 -9.03
C PHE A 446 8.82 12.56 -9.72
N ALA A 447 7.73 12.94 -10.39
CA ALA A 447 6.87 12.00 -11.12
C ALA A 447 7.63 11.29 -12.24
N LEU A 448 8.48 12.01 -12.97
CA LEU A 448 9.35 11.42 -13.99
C LEU A 448 10.34 10.42 -13.38
N GLY A 449 10.95 10.74 -12.24
CA GLY A 449 11.84 9.83 -11.52
C GLY A 449 11.12 8.55 -11.08
N VAL A 450 9.92 8.67 -10.48
CA VAL A 450 9.08 7.51 -10.12
C VAL A 450 8.75 6.67 -11.35
N TYR A 451 8.38 7.31 -12.46
CA TYR A 451 8.08 6.64 -13.72
C TYR A 451 9.29 5.87 -14.26
N VAL A 452 10.48 6.46 -14.26
CA VAL A 452 11.72 5.81 -14.71
C VAL A 452 12.04 4.59 -13.83
N PHE A 453 11.95 4.71 -12.50
CA PHE A 453 12.16 3.56 -11.61
C PHE A 453 11.13 2.46 -11.84
N TRP A 454 9.84 2.82 -11.94
CA TRP A 454 8.78 1.87 -12.28
C TRP A 454 9.05 1.16 -13.61
N PHE A 455 9.47 1.92 -14.63
CA PHE A 455 9.72 1.39 -15.96
C PHE A 455 10.85 0.35 -15.96
N PHE A 456 11.95 0.57 -15.24
CA PHE A 456 13.08 -0.36 -15.21
C PHE A 456 12.94 -1.48 -14.17
N LEU A 457 12.18 -1.28 -13.09
CA LEU A 457 11.90 -2.29 -12.07
C LEU A 457 10.67 -3.13 -12.44
N MET A 458 9.73 -3.33 -11.51
CA MET A 458 8.51 -4.10 -11.72
C MET A 458 7.39 -3.15 -12.19
N GLN A 459 6.88 -3.36 -13.41
CA GLN A 459 5.86 -2.50 -14.03
C GLN A 459 4.43 -2.84 -13.56
N GLN A 460 4.20 -2.96 -12.24
CA GLN A 460 2.85 -3.03 -11.68
C GLN A 460 2.24 -1.63 -11.59
N THR A 461 1.03 -1.40 -12.09
CA THR A 461 0.42 -0.05 -12.17
C THR A 461 0.24 0.60 -10.81
N ARG A 462 -0.09 -0.16 -9.76
CA ARG A 462 -0.16 0.36 -8.38
C ARG A 462 1.14 0.97 -7.86
N TYR A 463 2.30 0.60 -8.41
CA TYR A 463 3.58 1.18 -7.98
C TYR A 463 3.80 2.61 -8.50
N LEU A 464 2.92 3.10 -9.38
CA LEU A 464 2.88 4.51 -9.81
C LEU A 464 2.04 5.41 -8.89
N ILE A 465 1.32 4.86 -7.91
CA ILE A 465 0.50 5.66 -6.97
C ILE A 465 1.29 6.77 -6.27
N PRO A 466 2.56 6.56 -5.83
CA PRO A 466 3.38 7.64 -5.28
C PRO A 466 3.54 8.86 -6.21
N ALA A 467 3.44 8.70 -7.54
CA ALA A 467 3.48 9.79 -8.51
C ALA A 467 2.13 10.51 -8.69
N VAL A 468 1.00 9.88 -8.35
CA VAL A 468 -0.35 10.42 -8.58
C VAL A 468 -0.55 11.84 -8.03
N PRO A 469 -0.12 12.19 -6.80
CA PRO A 469 -0.21 13.56 -6.30
C PRO A 469 0.45 14.59 -7.22
N ALA A 470 1.66 14.28 -7.69
CA ALA A 470 2.43 15.15 -8.56
C ALA A 470 1.77 15.30 -9.94
N LEU A 471 1.35 14.19 -10.55
CA LEU A 471 0.64 14.17 -11.83
C LEU A 471 -0.66 14.97 -11.76
N ALA A 472 -1.42 14.80 -10.68
CA ALA A 472 -2.72 15.44 -10.49
C ALA A 472 -2.60 16.96 -10.31
N ILE A 473 -1.61 17.42 -9.53
CA ILE A 473 -1.38 18.86 -9.31
C ILE A 473 -0.91 19.55 -10.59
N VAL A 474 0.05 18.96 -11.30
CA VAL A 474 0.59 19.51 -12.55
C VAL A 474 -0.50 19.58 -13.62
N GLY A 475 -1.28 18.51 -13.81
CA GLY A 475 -2.38 18.47 -14.75
C GLY A 475 -3.50 19.48 -14.41
N ALA A 476 -3.84 19.60 -13.12
CA ALA A 476 -4.84 20.57 -12.65
C ALA A 476 -4.40 22.03 -12.85
N GLU A 477 -3.14 22.36 -12.52
CA GLU A 477 -2.60 23.72 -12.69
C GLU A 477 -2.61 24.12 -14.17
N ALA A 478 -2.14 23.23 -15.04
CA ALA A 478 -2.10 23.45 -16.47
C ALA A 478 -3.51 23.65 -17.07
N LEU A 479 -4.48 22.81 -16.67
CA LEU A 479 -5.87 22.92 -17.13
C LEU A 479 -6.49 24.27 -16.71
N LEU A 480 -6.26 24.72 -15.48
CA LEU A 480 -6.82 25.97 -14.98
C LEU A 480 -6.16 27.19 -15.64
N HIS A 481 -4.86 27.16 -15.94
CA HIS A 481 -4.23 28.19 -16.75
C HIS A 481 -4.83 28.29 -18.15
N ALA A 482 -5.09 27.14 -18.82
CA ALA A 482 -5.78 27.14 -20.10
C ALA A 482 -7.18 27.77 -20.02
N TRP A 483 -7.92 27.50 -18.94
CA TRP A 483 -9.22 28.11 -18.69
C TRP A 483 -9.14 29.64 -18.52
N GLU A 484 -8.20 30.14 -17.72
CA GLU A 484 -8.02 31.58 -17.47
C GLU A 484 -7.55 32.36 -18.71
N GLU A 485 -6.76 31.73 -19.59
CA GLU A 485 -6.37 32.29 -20.89
C GLU A 485 -7.50 32.29 -21.94
N ARG A 486 -8.75 32.06 -21.52
CA ARG A 486 -9.95 32.01 -22.36
C ARG A 486 -9.89 30.93 -23.45
N ARG A 487 -9.06 29.89 -23.30
CA ARG A 487 -9.12 28.67 -24.13
C ARG A 487 -10.28 27.79 -23.67
N ARG A 488 -11.51 28.32 -23.72
CA ARG A 488 -12.72 27.73 -23.14
C ARG A 488 -13.00 26.32 -23.67
N ALA A 489 -12.80 26.08 -24.97
CA ALA A 489 -12.99 24.74 -25.54
C ALA A 489 -12.09 23.69 -24.88
N VAL A 490 -10.83 24.03 -24.61
CA VAL A 490 -9.86 23.15 -23.96
C VAL A 490 -10.26 22.88 -22.51
N GLY A 491 -10.64 23.92 -21.76
CA GLY A 491 -11.04 23.72 -20.37
C GLY A 491 -12.41 23.05 -20.21
N VAL A 492 -13.36 23.25 -21.15
CA VAL A 492 -14.60 22.45 -21.22
C VAL A 492 -14.28 20.99 -21.53
N ALA A 493 -13.42 20.71 -22.51
CA ALA A 493 -13.01 19.35 -22.84
C ALA A 493 -12.33 18.65 -21.65
N GLY A 494 -11.42 19.35 -20.96
CA GLY A 494 -10.78 18.84 -19.75
C GLY A 494 -11.77 18.61 -18.60
N GLY A 495 -12.73 19.52 -18.40
CA GLY A 495 -13.80 19.35 -17.42
C GLY A 495 -14.71 18.15 -17.72
N LEU A 496 -15.09 17.96 -18.99
CA LEU A 496 -15.86 16.79 -19.44
C LEU A 496 -15.06 15.49 -19.26
N LEU A 497 -13.76 15.50 -19.55
CA LEU A 497 -12.88 14.34 -19.37
C LEU A 497 -12.76 13.94 -17.89
N ILE A 498 -12.65 14.93 -16.99
CA ILE A 498 -12.67 14.70 -15.54
C ILE A 498 -14.03 14.12 -15.12
N ALA A 499 -15.13 14.72 -15.57
CA ALA A 499 -16.49 14.26 -15.24
C ALA A 499 -16.73 12.81 -15.73
N ALA A 500 -16.34 12.49 -16.97
CA ALA A 500 -16.44 11.14 -17.51
C ALA A 500 -15.61 10.14 -16.70
N SER A 501 -14.38 10.52 -16.32
CA SER A 501 -13.51 9.66 -15.48
C SER A 501 -14.06 9.44 -14.09
N LEU A 502 -14.70 10.46 -13.49
CA LEU A 502 -15.38 10.34 -12.19
C LEU A 502 -16.61 9.45 -12.28
N VAL A 503 -17.45 9.61 -13.30
CA VAL A 503 -18.63 8.74 -13.53
C VAL A 503 -18.18 7.29 -13.70
N TRP A 504 -17.15 7.05 -14.51
CA TRP A 504 -16.57 5.72 -14.69
C TRP A 504 -16.03 5.15 -13.37
N SER A 505 -15.33 5.96 -12.59
CA SER A 505 -14.79 5.56 -11.29
C SER A 505 -15.88 5.23 -10.27
N VAL A 506 -16.95 6.02 -10.22
CA VAL A 506 -18.12 5.75 -9.36
C VAL A 506 -18.82 4.46 -9.80
N TYR A 507 -19.02 4.27 -11.10
CA TYR A 507 -19.61 3.06 -11.66
C TYR A 507 -18.78 1.82 -11.31
N LEU A 508 -17.47 1.84 -11.58
CA LEU A 508 -16.58 0.72 -11.27
C LEU A 508 -16.55 0.42 -9.76
N THR A 509 -16.36 1.44 -8.93
CA THR A 509 -16.30 1.26 -7.47
C THR A 509 -17.62 0.76 -6.90
N GLY A 510 -18.74 1.29 -7.38
CA GLY A 510 -20.08 0.88 -6.96
C GLY A 510 -20.37 -0.56 -7.34
N THR A 511 -20.10 -0.95 -8.58
CA THR A 511 -20.47 -2.27 -9.12
C THR A 511 -19.49 -3.38 -8.78
N GLN A 512 -18.18 -3.12 -8.83
CA GLN A 512 -17.15 -4.15 -8.69
C GLN A 512 -16.60 -4.28 -7.26
N LEU A 513 -16.70 -3.24 -6.44
CA LEU A 513 -16.13 -3.23 -5.08
C LEU A 513 -17.22 -3.18 -4.01
N THR A 514 -18.13 -2.20 -4.13
CA THR A 514 -19.11 -1.91 -3.08
C THR A 514 -20.26 -2.90 -3.11
N ALA A 515 -20.87 -3.15 -4.27
CA ALA A 515 -22.00 -4.06 -4.39
C ALA A 515 -21.70 -5.49 -3.89
N PRO A 516 -20.54 -6.11 -4.20
CA PRO A 516 -20.17 -7.41 -3.64
C PRO A 516 -19.93 -7.39 -2.12
N ALA A 517 -19.50 -6.25 -1.56
CA ALA A 517 -19.25 -6.09 -0.13
C ALA A 517 -20.54 -5.86 0.68
N LEU A 518 -21.57 -5.25 0.08
CA LEU A 518 -22.80 -4.83 0.77
C LEU A 518 -23.51 -5.96 1.54
N PRO A 519 -23.70 -7.18 1.00
CA PRO A 519 -24.35 -8.25 1.75
C PRO A 519 -23.63 -8.56 3.07
N PHE A 520 -22.29 -8.53 3.10
CA PHE A 520 -21.55 -8.69 4.36
C PHE A 520 -21.71 -7.47 5.28
N VAL A 521 -21.57 -6.26 4.74
CA VAL A 521 -21.66 -5.01 5.53
C VAL A 521 -23.04 -4.85 6.19
N LEU A 522 -24.10 -5.23 5.46
CA LEU A 522 -25.49 -5.22 5.94
C LEU A 522 -25.81 -6.42 6.85
N GLY A 523 -24.88 -7.36 7.04
CA GLY A 523 -25.05 -8.52 7.92
C GLY A 523 -25.89 -9.65 7.32
N GLN A 524 -26.04 -9.71 5.99
CA GLN A 524 -26.73 -10.76 5.26
C GLN A 524 -25.86 -12.02 5.08
N ILE A 525 -24.53 -11.88 5.15
CA ILE A 525 -23.56 -13.00 5.11
C ILE A 525 -22.84 -13.08 6.45
N ALA A 526 -22.80 -14.27 7.06
CA ALA A 526 -22.02 -14.49 8.27
C ALA A 526 -20.51 -14.54 7.96
N PRO A 527 -19.63 -14.08 8.87
CA PRO A 527 -18.18 -14.10 8.63
C PRO A 527 -17.59 -15.48 8.28
N ALA A 528 -18.16 -16.56 8.82
CA ALA A 528 -17.72 -17.93 8.54
C ALA A 528 -18.01 -18.38 7.10
N ASP A 529 -19.08 -17.86 6.49
CA ASP A 529 -19.53 -18.27 5.14
C ASP A 529 -18.88 -17.44 4.03
N TYR A 530 -18.30 -16.29 4.39
CA TYR A 530 -17.71 -15.35 3.44
C TYR A 530 -16.61 -15.98 2.55
N PRO A 531 -15.64 -16.75 3.07
CA PRO A 531 -14.58 -17.33 2.26
C PRO A 531 -15.11 -18.23 1.14
N ALA A 532 -16.10 -19.08 1.44
CA ALA A 532 -16.67 -20.00 0.48
C ALA A 532 -17.40 -19.29 -0.66
N GLN A 533 -18.12 -18.21 -0.34
CA GLN A 533 -18.87 -17.43 -1.32
C GLN A 533 -17.96 -16.52 -2.17
N GLN A 534 -16.90 -15.96 -1.58
CA GLN A 534 -16.10 -14.90 -2.21
C GLN A 534 -14.71 -15.34 -2.68
N GLN A 535 -14.29 -16.57 -2.34
CA GLN A 535 -13.03 -17.15 -2.83
C GLN A 535 -13.17 -18.29 -3.86
N GLY A 536 -14.40 -18.60 -4.27
CA GLY A 536 -14.67 -19.58 -5.32
C GLY A 536 -14.11 -20.98 -4.99
N ARG A 537 -13.24 -21.50 -5.85
CA ARG A 537 -12.69 -22.87 -5.71
C ARG A 537 -11.78 -23.02 -4.48
N LEU A 538 -10.88 -22.06 -4.27
CA LEU A 538 -9.97 -22.06 -3.13
C LEU A 538 -10.72 -21.96 -1.80
N GLY A 539 -11.71 -21.06 -1.72
CA GLY A 539 -12.51 -20.87 -0.51
C GLY A 539 -13.20 -22.13 -0.05
N ARG A 540 -13.79 -22.89 -0.98
CA ARG A 540 -14.44 -24.17 -0.68
C ARG A 540 -13.46 -25.23 -0.18
N ALA A 541 -12.25 -25.30 -0.76
CA ALA A 541 -11.20 -26.22 -0.29
C ALA A 541 -10.72 -25.86 1.13
N VAL A 542 -10.50 -24.57 1.39
CA VAL A 542 -10.10 -24.07 2.72
C VAL A 542 -11.19 -24.32 3.76
N GLN A 543 -12.46 -24.05 3.43
CA GLN A 543 -13.59 -24.35 4.30
C GLN A 543 -13.65 -25.84 4.62
N TRP A 544 -13.57 -26.70 3.61
CA TRP A 544 -13.57 -28.14 3.80
C TRP A 544 -12.44 -28.59 4.74
N ILE A 545 -11.22 -28.07 4.56
CA ILE A 545 -10.09 -28.37 5.46
C ILE A 545 -10.41 -27.94 6.90
N ASN A 546 -10.92 -26.72 7.09
CA ASN A 546 -11.20 -26.18 8.42
C ASN A 546 -12.26 -27.00 9.17
N GLU A 547 -13.24 -27.55 8.46
CA GLU A 547 -14.36 -28.33 9.01
C GLU A 547 -14.03 -29.83 9.19
N ASN A 548 -13.22 -30.42 8.30
CA ASN A 548 -13.07 -31.89 8.21
C ASN A 548 -11.70 -32.41 8.67
N THR A 549 -10.79 -31.56 9.15
CA THR A 549 -9.45 -31.97 9.61
C THR A 549 -9.23 -31.66 11.09
N PRO A 550 -8.41 -32.44 11.83
CA PRO A 550 -8.04 -32.12 13.22
C PRO A 550 -7.40 -30.73 13.33
N LYS A 551 -7.58 -30.04 14.47
CA LYS A 551 -7.02 -28.68 14.68
C LYS A 551 -5.49 -28.65 14.64
N GLU A 552 -4.88 -29.77 15.01
CA GLU A 552 -3.43 -29.98 15.09
C GLU A 552 -2.82 -30.36 13.73
N ALA A 553 -3.66 -30.71 12.74
CA ALA A 553 -3.20 -31.04 11.39
C ALA A 553 -2.53 -29.82 10.75
N LYS A 554 -1.45 -30.06 10.01
CA LYS A 554 -0.79 -29.02 9.21
C LYS A 554 -1.02 -29.24 7.73
N VAL A 555 -1.07 -28.13 6.99
CA VAL A 555 -1.34 -28.13 5.55
C VAL A 555 -0.08 -27.76 4.78
N ALA A 556 0.34 -28.62 3.86
CA ALA A 556 1.35 -28.29 2.86
C ALA A 556 0.67 -27.71 1.62
N LEU A 557 1.08 -26.51 1.22
CA LEU A 557 0.48 -25.76 0.12
C LEU A 557 1.36 -25.84 -1.13
N PHE A 558 0.79 -26.30 -2.24
CA PHE A 558 1.43 -26.42 -3.54
C PHE A 558 0.70 -25.55 -4.56
N ASP A 559 1.48 -24.71 -5.28
CA ASP A 559 0.97 -23.68 -6.21
C ASP A 559 -0.10 -22.75 -5.63
N GLU A 560 -0.12 -22.57 -4.31
CA GLU A 560 -1.13 -21.77 -3.63
C GLU A 560 -0.59 -21.11 -2.34
N PRO A 561 -0.11 -19.85 -2.41
CA PRO A 561 0.39 -19.17 -1.23
C PRO A 561 -0.73 -18.55 -0.35
N ARG A 562 -1.97 -18.44 -0.86
CA ARG A 562 -3.06 -17.71 -0.19
C ARG A 562 -3.66 -18.54 0.95
N ALA A 563 -3.12 -18.33 2.15
CA ALA A 563 -3.41 -19.15 3.33
C ALA A 563 -4.20 -18.43 4.43
N TYR A 564 -4.56 -17.15 4.26
CA TYR A 564 -5.19 -16.35 5.32
C TYR A 564 -6.41 -17.00 5.99
N TYR A 565 -7.28 -17.68 5.22
CA TYR A 565 -8.47 -18.32 5.77
C TYR A 565 -8.25 -19.74 6.30
N LEU A 566 -7.04 -20.31 6.17
CA LEU A 566 -6.74 -21.59 6.81
C LEU A 566 -6.62 -21.40 8.31
N ASP A 567 -7.35 -22.22 9.06
CA ASP A 567 -7.30 -22.27 10.53
C ASP A 567 -6.41 -23.41 11.01
N ARG A 568 -5.40 -23.73 10.20
CA ARG A 568 -4.37 -24.74 10.45
C ARG A 568 -3.00 -24.12 10.23
N ALA A 569 -1.99 -24.62 10.93
CA ALA A 569 -0.62 -24.26 10.60
C ALA A 569 -0.29 -24.76 9.18
N TYR A 570 0.45 -23.97 8.42
CA TYR A 570 0.71 -24.26 7.02
C TYR A 570 2.17 -24.02 6.64
N LEU A 571 2.53 -24.48 5.44
CA LEU A 571 3.83 -24.31 4.81
C LEU A 571 3.63 -24.08 3.32
N TRP A 572 4.32 -23.10 2.75
CA TRP A 572 4.50 -23.01 1.30
C TRP A 572 5.49 -24.09 0.89
N ALA A 573 4.98 -25.22 0.38
CA ALA A 573 5.76 -26.43 0.22
C ALA A 573 6.58 -26.47 -1.07
N GLN A 574 6.42 -25.51 -1.98
CA GLN A 574 7.17 -25.49 -3.23
C GLN A 574 8.69 -25.31 -2.97
N PRO A 575 9.57 -25.95 -3.75
CA PRO A 575 11.02 -25.83 -3.61
C PRO A 575 11.52 -24.39 -3.59
N ASN A 576 11.00 -23.51 -4.46
CA ASN A 576 11.36 -22.08 -4.52
C ASN A 576 11.01 -21.27 -3.26
N HIS A 577 10.09 -21.78 -2.42
CA HIS A 577 9.71 -21.15 -1.15
C HIS A 577 10.30 -21.87 0.07
N ALA A 578 10.64 -23.16 -0.06
CA ALA A 578 11.09 -24.03 1.02
C ALA A 578 12.52 -24.56 0.83
N VAL A 579 13.41 -23.82 0.14
CA VAL A 579 14.81 -24.22 -0.04
C VAL A 579 15.49 -24.41 1.30
N GLY A 580 16.08 -25.60 1.51
CA GLY A 580 16.75 -25.96 2.75
C GLY A 580 15.82 -26.21 3.93
N LEU A 581 14.51 -25.98 3.80
CA LEU A 581 13.49 -26.36 4.79
C LEU A 581 13.01 -27.80 4.56
N LEU A 582 12.86 -28.16 3.28
CA LEU A 582 12.47 -29.49 2.83
C LEU A 582 13.59 -30.09 1.96
N PRO A 583 13.99 -31.35 2.20
CA PRO A 583 15.05 -32.02 1.45
C PRO A 583 14.53 -32.61 0.13
N TRP A 584 13.97 -31.74 -0.74
CA TRP A 584 13.31 -32.14 -1.99
C TRP A 584 14.17 -33.06 -2.87
N ASP A 585 15.46 -32.73 -3.01
CA ASP A 585 16.38 -33.45 -3.90
C ASP A 585 16.86 -34.79 -3.32
N THR A 586 16.70 -35.02 -2.01
CA THR A 586 17.16 -36.26 -1.36
C THR A 586 16.02 -37.21 -1.03
N TYR A 587 14.76 -36.85 -1.27
CA TYR A 587 13.65 -37.79 -1.12
C TYR A 587 13.78 -38.93 -2.14
N ARG A 588 13.95 -40.15 -1.61
CA ARG A 588 14.16 -41.37 -2.42
C ARG A 588 12.93 -41.78 -3.23
N GLY A 589 11.74 -41.38 -2.78
CA GLY A 589 10.45 -41.67 -3.41
C GLY A 589 9.29 -41.16 -2.55
N PRO A 590 8.05 -41.42 -2.96
CA PRO A 590 6.86 -40.92 -2.27
C PRO A 590 6.75 -41.39 -0.81
N ASP A 591 7.16 -42.61 -0.47
CA ASP A 591 7.07 -43.11 0.91
C ASP A 591 7.98 -42.33 1.88
N ASP A 592 9.21 -42.05 1.46
CA ASP A 592 10.20 -41.30 2.24
C ASP A 592 9.73 -39.86 2.47
N TRP A 593 9.16 -39.26 1.42
CA TRP A 593 8.58 -37.91 1.46
C TRP A 593 7.36 -37.82 2.36
N LEU A 594 6.36 -38.69 2.17
CA LEU A 594 5.12 -38.70 2.95
C LEU A 594 5.39 -39.04 4.43
N ALA A 595 6.33 -39.96 4.71
CA ALA A 595 6.75 -40.24 6.07
C ALA A 595 7.38 -39.00 6.74
N ASP A 596 8.19 -38.22 6.02
CA ASP A 596 8.75 -36.97 6.55
C ASP A 596 7.66 -35.92 6.83
N PHE A 597 6.72 -35.75 5.91
CA PHE A 597 5.60 -34.83 6.08
C PHE A 597 4.74 -35.22 7.29
N LYS A 598 4.40 -36.51 7.42
CA LYS A 598 3.66 -37.05 8.58
C LYS A 598 4.41 -36.83 9.89
N ARG A 599 5.73 -37.07 9.95
CA ARG A 599 6.57 -36.78 11.12
C ARG A 599 6.56 -35.30 11.52
N ARG A 600 6.49 -34.39 10.54
CA ARG A 600 6.41 -32.93 10.77
C ARG A 600 4.99 -32.43 11.10
N GLY A 601 3.99 -33.31 11.00
CA GLY A 601 2.58 -33.03 11.22
C GLY A 601 1.83 -32.50 9.99
N TYR A 602 2.47 -32.47 8.81
CA TYR A 602 1.80 -32.16 7.55
C TYR A 602 1.07 -33.42 7.07
N THR A 603 -0.25 -33.46 7.32
CA THR A 603 -1.10 -34.60 6.95
C THR A 603 -2.07 -34.25 5.82
N ILE A 604 -2.14 -32.97 5.45
CA ILE A 604 -3.01 -32.44 4.40
C ILE A 604 -2.15 -31.79 3.33
N LEU A 605 -2.38 -32.14 2.06
CA LEU A 605 -1.75 -31.52 0.90
C LEU A 605 -2.83 -30.76 0.13
N LEU A 606 -2.70 -29.44 0.00
CA LEU A 606 -3.57 -28.63 -0.85
C LEU A 606 -2.79 -28.27 -2.10
N VAL A 607 -3.35 -28.63 -3.25
CA VAL A 607 -2.73 -28.45 -4.58
C VAL A 607 -3.68 -27.63 -5.44
N ASN A 608 -3.22 -26.49 -5.93
CA ASN A 608 -3.98 -25.68 -6.88
C ASN A 608 -3.46 -25.89 -8.31
N GLU A 609 -4.07 -26.85 -9.00
CA GLU A 609 -3.68 -27.20 -10.38
C GLU A 609 -4.01 -26.08 -11.39
N ALA A 610 -4.87 -25.12 -11.03
CA ALA A 610 -5.13 -23.95 -11.87
C ALA A 610 -3.92 -23.00 -11.95
N ASN A 611 -3.05 -23.04 -10.96
CA ASN A 611 -1.83 -22.23 -10.89
C ASN A 611 -0.58 -23.00 -11.34
N ALA A 612 -0.71 -24.30 -11.66
CA ALA A 612 0.41 -25.12 -12.10
C ALA A 612 1.01 -24.54 -13.40
N SER A 613 2.30 -24.26 -13.36
CA SER A 613 3.08 -23.77 -14.50
C SER A 613 4.00 -24.87 -15.02
N PRO A 614 4.54 -24.78 -16.25
CA PRO A 614 5.56 -25.71 -16.71
C PRO A 614 6.77 -25.80 -15.77
N LEU A 615 7.08 -24.71 -15.07
CA LEU A 615 8.11 -24.67 -14.04
C LEU A 615 7.70 -25.46 -12.79
N SER A 616 6.45 -25.34 -12.33
CA SER A 616 5.98 -26.13 -11.18
C SER A 616 5.95 -27.62 -11.51
N GLN A 617 5.54 -27.97 -12.73
CA GLN A 617 5.48 -29.35 -13.21
C GLN A 617 6.86 -29.99 -13.39
N SER A 618 7.90 -29.21 -13.64
CA SER A 618 9.28 -29.72 -13.73
C SER A 618 9.94 -29.92 -12.36
N GLN A 619 9.35 -29.42 -11.28
CA GLN A 619 9.91 -29.54 -9.94
C GLN A 619 9.66 -30.92 -9.32
N ARG A 620 10.59 -31.36 -8.48
CA ARG A 620 10.61 -32.69 -7.86
C ARG A 620 9.35 -33.03 -7.05
N TRP A 621 8.72 -32.05 -6.42
CA TRP A 621 7.48 -32.28 -5.65
C TRP A 621 6.33 -32.78 -6.53
N TYR A 622 6.25 -32.32 -7.78
CA TYR A 622 5.16 -32.68 -8.70
C TYR A 622 5.26 -34.16 -9.12
N SER A 623 6.49 -34.63 -9.38
CA SER A 623 6.73 -36.06 -9.67
C SER A 623 6.41 -36.94 -8.46
N LEU A 624 6.87 -36.54 -7.27
CA LEU A 624 6.59 -37.27 -6.02
C LEU A 624 5.10 -37.37 -5.72
N LEU A 625 4.35 -36.28 -5.92
CA LEU A 625 2.90 -36.28 -5.77
C LEU A 625 2.23 -37.18 -6.81
N SER A 626 2.66 -37.12 -8.06
CA SER A 626 2.10 -37.95 -9.14
C SER A 626 2.33 -39.44 -8.87
N GLU A 627 3.53 -39.83 -8.44
CA GLU A 627 3.86 -41.20 -8.01
C GLU A 627 3.04 -41.62 -6.79
N ALA A 628 2.91 -40.76 -5.78
CA ALA A 628 2.09 -41.03 -4.60
C ALA A 628 0.60 -41.26 -4.95
N ILE A 629 0.06 -40.51 -5.90
CA ILE A 629 -1.31 -40.68 -6.39
C ILE A 629 -1.44 -42.01 -7.14
N ALA A 630 -0.50 -42.31 -8.06
CA ALA A 630 -0.52 -43.55 -8.83
C ALA A 630 -0.43 -44.81 -7.95
N ASP A 631 0.36 -44.73 -6.88
CA ASP A 631 0.56 -45.82 -5.91
C ASP A 631 -0.53 -45.88 -4.82
N ASN A 632 -1.56 -45.03 -4.86
CA ASN A 632 -2.60 -44.89 -3.81
C ASN A 632 -2.03 -44.61 -2.40
N LYS A 633 -0.92 -43.87 -2.31
CA LYS A 633 -0.26 -43.49 -1.04
C LYS A 633 -0.87 -42.25 -0.40
N VAL A 634 -1.70 -41.52 -1.14
CA VAL A 634 -2.50 -40.38 -0.65
C VAL A 634 -3.96 -40.55 -1.10
N THR A 635 -4.88 -40.10 -0.26
CA THR A 635 -6.32 -40.17 -0.57
C THR A 635 -6.81 -38.80 -1.02
N LEU A 636 -7.42 -38.71 -2.20
CA LEU A 636 -8.13 -37.50 -2.61
C LEU A 636 -9.38 -37.33 -1.73
N ALA A 637 -9.37 -36.31 -0.90
CA ALA A 637 -10.43 -36.09 0.09
C ALA A 637 -11.42 -34.99 -0.33
N PHE A 638 -10.98 -34.05 -1.19
CA PHE A 638 -11.84 -33.00 -1.73
C PHE A 638 -11.28 -32.46 -3.06
N GLU A 639 -12.17 -32.07 -3.98
CA GLU A 639 -11.79 -31.40 -5.23
C GLU A 639 -12.82 -30.36 -5.69
N THR A 640 -12.36 -29.37 -6.47
CA THR A 640 -13.21 -28.34 -7.08
C THR A 640 -12.87 -28.08 -8.53
N GLY A 641 -13.82 -28.28 -9.46
CA GLY A 641 -13.66 -27.84 -10.85
C GLY A 641 -12.85 -28.76 -11.77
N GLY A 642 -12.89 -30.08 -11.52
CA GLY A 642 -12.32 -31.10 -12.39
C GLY A 642 -10.79 -31.05 -12.49
N SER A 643 -10.25 -31.30 -13.68
CA SER A 643 -8.80 -31.49 -13.93
C SER A 643 -7.90 -30.25 -13.83
N ARG A 644 -8.47 -29.05 -13.58
CA ARG A 644 -7.71 -27.82 -13.28
C ARG A 644 -8.27 -27.16 -12.03
N GLY A 645 -8.46 -27.98 -11.02
CA GLY A 645 -9.13 -27.64 -9.78
C GLY A 645 -8.21 -27.33 -8.61
N VAL A 646 -8.81 -26.99 -7.47
CA VAL A 646 -8.12 -27.11 -6.18
C VAL A 646 -8.43 -28.48 -5.62
N LYS A 647 -7.39 -29.25 -5.30
CA LYS A 647 -7.47 -30.61 -4.77
C LYS A 647 -6.87 -30.66 -3.37
N VAL A 648 -7.51 -31.43 -2.50
CA VAL A 648 -7.03 -31.69 -1.13
C VAL A 648 -6.80 -33.18 -0.98
N TYR A 649 -5.57 -33.55 -0.69
CA TYR A 649 -5.16 -34.92 -0.42
C TYR A 649 -4.87 -35.09 1.07
N GLN A 650 -5.18 -36.28 1.58
CA GLN A 650 -4.82 -36.72 2.93
C GLN A 650 -3.71 -37.75 2.87
N ILE A 651 -2.73 -37.59 3.75
CA ILE A 651 -1.71 -38.60 4.01
C ILE A 651 -2.30 -39.57 5.05
N PRO A 652 -2.47 -40.87 4.71
CA PRO A 652 -3.00 -41.89 5.63
C PRO A 652 -2.18 -42.01 6.91
#